data_AF-A0A8T0MSC5-F1
#
_entry.id   AF-A0A8T0MSC5-F1
#
_cell.length_a   1.000
_cell.length_b   1.000
_cell.length_c   1.000
_cell.angle_alpha   90.00
_cell.angle_beta   90.00
_cell.angle_gamma   90.00
#
_symmetry.space_group_name_H-M   'P 1'
#
loop_
_entity.id
_entity.type
_entity.pdbx_description
1 polymer ?
#
loop_
_entity_poly.entity_id
_entity_poly.type
_entity_poly.pdbx_seq_one_letter_code
_entity_poly.pdbx_strand_id
1 'polypeptide(L)'
;MLVNSFCFLQQVDPLKCASSGMFVNLSAVMLRLCEPFLDNMESKKDKIDVNYLFYNNRIDFKDLTAINASSDEVSSWIESINNEHDQNSASGEVRLMESQEATSSGKNSTSLVRCAKKENFSFICECFFMTARVLNLGLMKAISDFKHISQQLARLEDDLESNRAMRDQGGGSPQLEQDINRLEKIVEILTQDKFCYEAQILRDGAFLQRALSFYRLMILWSVDLVGGFKMPLPSQCPKKFSCIPEHFLDDAMDLLVLTSRIPKALESFVLDDFLSFIIMFMGSTSYIKNPYLRAKMVEVLNCWMPQRSGLSSTASLFEGHQLCLDYLVRNLLKLYVDIEFTGSHTQFFDKFNIRHNIAELLEYLWDVPSHRNAWRQIAKEEEKGVYLNFLNFLINDSIYLLDESLNKILELKEIEAEMANTIEWERRPPQEREERLRVFHQWENIVRFDMKLANEDVGMLAFTSEQIPAPFLLPEMVERVASMLNYFLLQLAGPQRKSLTVKDPEKYEFKPKQLLKQIATIYVHISRGDKEAVFPAAISKDGRAYNDQLFASAANILWRIGGDPQIIKEFMQLAGKAKAAASEAMDAEAILGDIPDEFLDPIQYTLMKDPVILPSSKVTIDRPVIIRHLLSDSTDPFNRSHLTQDMLIPNTELKLQIEEFVRSQQSRKRTAAESEIGEPDGTADMVE
;
A
#
# COMPACT_ATOMS: atom_id res chain seq x y z
N MET A 1 0.47 -36.74 -2.73
CA MET A 1 0.52 -35.26 -2.63
C MET A 1 1.13 -34.62 -3.89
N LEU A 2 2.18 -35.19 -4.49
CA LEU A 2 2.79 -34.67 -5.74
C LEU A 2 1.78 -34.47 -6.88
N VAL A 3 0.84 -35.40 -7.09
CA VAL A 3 -0.18 -35.28 -8.17
C VAL A 3 -1.14 -34.09 -7.96
N ASN A 4 -1.39 -33.67 -6.72
CA ASN A 4 -2.35 -32.60 -6.40
C ASN A 4 -1.68 -31.25 -6.14
N SER A 5 -0.34 -31.16 -6.20
CA SER A 5 0.36 -29.86 -6.06
C SER A 5 0.09 -28.93 -7.25
N PHE A 6 -0.30 -29.49 -8.40
CA PHE A 6 -0.79 -28.75 -9.58
C PHE A 6 -2.21 -28.19 -9.43
N CYS A 7 -2.93 -28.49 -8.34
CA CYS A 7 -4.32 -28.04 -8.16
C CYS A 7 -4.48 -26.53 -7.97
N PHE A 8 -3.39 -25.79 -7.77
CA PHE A 8 -3.41 -24.34 -7.56
C PHE A 8 -3.36 -23.54 -8.87
N LEU A 9 -2.93 -24.12 -10.00
CA LEU A 9 -2.42 -23.32 -11.14
C LEU A 9 -3.13 -23.43 -12.49
N GLN A 10 -4.13 -24.28 -12.72
CA GLN A 10 -4.97 -24.26 -13.95
C GLN A 10 -6.09 -25.32 -13.87
N GLN A 11 -7.03 -25.34 -14.84
CA GLN A 11 -8.08 -26.36 -14.99
C GLN A 11 -7.51 -27.78 -14.86
N VAL A 12 -7.69 -28.37 -13.69
CA VAL A 12 -7.13 -29.68 -13.34
C VAL A 12 -8.04 -30.77 -13.88
N ASP A 13 -7.46 -31.81 -14.47
CA ASP A 13 -8.17 -33.02 -14.85
C ASP A 13 -8.80 -33.68 -13.61
N PRO A 14 -10.14 -33.67 -13.46
CA PRO A 14 -10.81 -34.19 -12.26
C PRO A 14 -10.58 -35.68 -12.04
N LEU A 15 -10.16 -36.42 -13.08
CA LEU A 15 -9.88 -37.86 -13.01
C LEU A 15 -8.47 -38.18 -12.50
N LYS A 16 -7.57 -37.19 -12.46
CA LYS A 16 -6.19 -37.36 -11.98
C LYS A 16 -6.00 -36.88 -10.55
N CYS A 17 -6.97 -36.15 -10.00
CA CYS A 17 -6.86 -35.50 -8.71
C CYS A 17 -7.89 -36.03 -7.71
N ALA A 18 -7.55 -35.96 -6.42
CA ALA A 18 -8.50 -36.32 -5.37
C ALA A 18 -9.55 -35.21 -5.22
N SER A 19 -10.78 -35.59 -4.87
CA SER A 19 -11.88 -34.63 -4.72
C SER A 19 -11.66 -33.68 -3.54
N SER A 20 -12.25 -32.48 -3.63
CA SER A 20 -12.25 -31.48 -2.56
C SER A 20 -12.77 -32.08 -1.23
N GLY A 21 -13.89 -32.82 -1.29
CA GLY A 21 -14.45 -33.50 -0.11
C GLY A 21 -13.49 -34.48 0.58
N MET A 22 -12.68 -35.23 -0.18
CA MET A 22 -11.66 -36.12 0.39
C MET A 22 -10.59 -35.34 1.16
N PHE A 23 -10.10 -34.24 0.58
CA PHE A 23 -9.05 -33.43 1.22
C PHE A 23 -9.56 -32.61 2.41
N VAL A 24 -10.80 -32.14 2.38
CA VAL A 24 -11.43 -31.47 3.55
C VAL A 24 -11.61 -32.48 4.69
N ASN A 25 -12.05 -33.71 4.39
CA ASN A 25 -12.12 -34.77 5.42
C ASN A 25 -10.73 -35.14 5.96
N LEU A 26 -9.73 -35.25 5.09
CA LEU A 26 -8.34 -35.48 5.49
C LEU A 26 -7.84 -34.33 6.38
N SER A 27 -8.18 -33.08 6.05
CA SER A 27 -7.88 -31.91 6.87
C SER A 27 -8.46 -32.06 8.28
N ALA A 28 -9.72 -32.46 8.41
CA ALA A 28 -10.35 -32.70 9.70
C ALA A 28 -9.67 -33.80 10.52
N VAL A 29 -9.25 -34.89 9.87
CA VAL A 29 -8.50 -35.98 10.53
C VAL A 29 -7.12 -35.50 10.99
N MET A 30 -6.39 -34.79 10.14
CA MET A 30 -5.05 -34.27 10.47
C MET A 30 -5.11 -33.24 11.61
N LEU A 31 -6.11 -32.36 11.63
CA LEU A 31 -6.35 -31.44 12.75
C LEU A 31 -6.61 -32.19 14.06
N ARG A 32 -7.41 -33.26 14.03
CA ARG A 32 -7.63 -34.13 15.21
C ARG A 32 -6.36 -34.82 15.69
N LEU A 33 -5.46 -35.20 14.79
CA LEU A 33 -4.16 -35.76 15.16
C LEU A 33 -3.24 -34.71 15.80
N CYS A 34 -3.43 -33.42 15.47
CA CYS A 34 -2.69 -32.32 16.07
C CYS A 34 -3.21 -31.88 17.45
N GLU A 35 -4.51 -32.04 17.73
CA GLU A 35 -5.15 -31.64 19.01
C GLU A 35 -4.31 -31.93 20.27
N PRO A 36 -3.72 -33.14 20.46
CA PRO A 36 -2.98 -33.45 21.69
C PRO A 36 -1.75 -32.58 21.95
N PHE A 37 -1.27 -31.84 20.95
CA PHE A 37 -0.16 -30.90 21.08
C PHE A 37 -0.52 -29.44 20.73
N LEU A 38 -1.79 -29.15 20.40
CA LEU A 38 -2.30 -27.78 20.34
C LEU A 38 -2.51 -27.19 21.74
N ASP A 39 -3.11 -27.97 22.66
CA ASP A 39 -3.47 -27.51 24.02
C ASP A 39 -2.29 -27.39 24.98
N ASN A 40 -1.16 -28.07 24.70
CA ASN A 40 0.03 -28.13 25.54
C ASN A 40 1.27 -27.58 24.80
N MET A 41 1.05 -26.56 23.98
CA MET A 41 2.04 -26.04 23.03
C MET A 41 3.39 -25.71 23.67
N GLU A 42 3.40 -24.96 24.78
CA GLU A 42 4.64 -24.49 25.43
C GLU A 42 5.58 -25.64 25.81
N SER A 43 5.02 -26.82 26.11
CA SER A 43 5.78 -28.02 26.52
C SER A 43 6.23 -28.91 25.35
N LYS A 44 5.71 -28.69 24.13
CA LYS A 44 5.91 -29.58 22.98
C LYS A 44 6.48 -28.87 21.74
N LYS A 45 6.62 -27.55 21.76
CA LYS A 45 7.17 -26.76 20.66
C LYS A 45 8.57 -27.19 20.21
N ASP A 46 9.43 -27.57 21.15
CA ASP A 46 10.80 -28.02 20.86
C ASP A 46 10.85 -29.36 20.08
N LYS A 47 9.69 -30.02 19.92
CA LYS A 47 9.57 -31.26 19.14
C LYS A 47 9.30 -31.01 17.65
N ILE A 48 9.08 -29.75 17.25
CA ILE A 48 8.85 -29.34 15.86
C ILE A 48 10.16 -28.77 15.32
N ASP A 49 10.91 -29.61 14.61
CA ASP A 49 12.21 -29.26 14.05
C ASP A 49 12.07 -28.68 12.63
N VAL A 50 12.55 -27.45 12.44
CA VAL A 50 12.57 -26.76 11.14
C VAL A 50 13.38 -27.52 10.09
N ASN A 51 14.37 -28.32 10.51
CA ASN A 51 15.19 -29.13 9.61
C ASN A 51 14.36 -30.15 8.82
N TYR A 52 13.14 -30.48 9.29
CA TYR A 52 12.21 -31.32 8.54
C TYR A 52 11.90 -30.78 7.14
N LEU A 53 11.87 -29.45 6.95
CA LEU A 53 11.63 -28.84 5.65
C LEU A 53 12.67 -29.26 4.59
N PHE A 54 13.88 -29.64 5.01
CA PHE A 54 15.00 -29.92 4.12
C PHE A 54 15.35 -31.41 4.03
N TYR A 55 15.20 -32.16 5.13
CA TYR A 55 15.73 -33.53 5.24
C TYR A 55 14.65 -34.63 5.32
N ASN A 56 13.37 -34.29 5.23
CA ASN A 56 12.32 -35.30 5.27
C ASN A 56 12.20 -36.09 3.96
N ASN A 57 11.63 -37.30 4.05
CA ASN A 57 11.40 -38.20 2.92
C ASN A 57 9.92 -38.36 2.54
N ARG A 58 9.02 -37.57 3.13
CA ARG A 58 7.56 -37.74 3.01
C ARG A 58 6.91 -36.68 2.13
N ILE A 59 7.34 -35.44 2.27
CA ILE A 59 6.79 -34.26 1.59
C ILE A 59 7.95 -33.45 1.02
N ASP A 60 7.82 -33.11 -0.25
CA ASP A 60 8.73 -32.18 -0.90
C ASP A 60 8.29 -30.74 -0.64
N PHE A 61 9.17 -29.95 -0.02
CA PHE A 61 8.99 -28.52 0.20
C PHE A 61 9.95 -27.67 -0.65
N LYS A 62 10.84 -28.29 -1.44
CA LYS A 62 11.95 -27.60 -2.11
C LYS A 62 11.49 -26.61 -3.18
N ASP A 63 10.38 -26.94 -3.85
CA ASP A 63 9.82 -26.10 -4.91
C ASP A 63 8.91 -24.97 -4.39
N LEU A 64 8.72 -24.86 -3.08
CA LEU A 64 7.83 -23.86 -2.50
C LEU A 64 8.58 -22.54 -2.29
N THR A 65 7.91 -21.43 -2.60
CA THR A 65 8.41 -20.09 -2.33
C THR A 65 8.66 -19.91 -0.83
N ALA A 66 9.88 -19.52 -0.49
CA ALA A 66 10.26 -19.19 0.88
C ALA A 66 9.96 -17.72 1.20
N ILE A 67 9.74 -17.42 2.47
CA ILE A 67 9.27 -16.10 2.93
C ILE A 67 10.30 -14.97 2.70
N ASN A 68 11.58 -15.30 2.80
CA ASN A 68 12.65 -14.31 2.67
C ASN A 68 13.97 -14.88 2.11
N ALA A 69 13.93 -16.00 1.40
CA ALA A 69 15.12 -16.61 0.79
C ALA A 69 14.86 -16.96 -0.69
N SER A 70 15.88 -16.82 -1.53
CA SER A 70 15.83 -17.33 -2.91
C SER A 70 15.99 -18.85 -2.93
N SER A 71 15.56 -19.51 -4.02
CA SER A 71 15.77 -20.96 -4.18
C SER A 71 17.26 -21.34 -4.12
N ASP A 72 18.12 -20.48 -4.66
CA ASP A 72 19.58 -20.67 -4.61
C ASP A 72 20.15 -20.51 -3.20
N GLU A 73 19.65 -19.53 -2.43
CA GLU A 73 20.04 -19.31 -1.03
C GLU A 73 19.61 -20.50 -0.15
N VAL A 74 18.39 -21.00 -0.35
CA VAL A 74 17.89 -22.19 0.34
C VAL A 74 18.75 -23.41 0.00
N SER A 75 19.04 -23.63 -1.29
CA SER A 75 19.86 -24.76 -1.75
C SER A 75 21.29 -24.69 -1.20
N SER A 76 21.92 -23.52 -1.27
CA SER A 76 23.27 -23.29 -0.72
C SER A 76 23.32 -23.53 0.78
N TRP A 77 22.26 -23.18 1.50
CA TRP A 77 22.18 -23.43 2.94
C TRP A 77 22.03 -24.91 3.27
N ILE A 78 21.19 -25.65 2.52
CA ILE A 78 21.06 -27.11 2.65
C ILE A 78 22.43 -27.78 2.45
N GLU A 79 23.19 -27.34 1.44
CA GLU A 79 24.55 -27.83 1.18
C GLU A 79 25.51 -27.50 2.33
N SER A 80 25.44 -26.29 2.89
CA SER A 80 26.29 -25.90 4.02
C SER A 80 26.06 -26.75 5.27
N ILE A 81 24.79 -27.07 5.58
CA ILE A 81 24.45 -27.94 6.71
C ILE A 81 24.89 -29.38 6.46
N ASN A 82 24.75 -29.88 5.21
CA ASN A 82 25.26 -31.21 4.85
C ASN A 82 26.77 -31.30 5.07
N ASN A 83 27.51 -30.27 4.67
CA ASN A 83 28.96 -30.20 4.87
C ASN A 83 29.34 -30.10 6.35
N GLU A 84 28.60 -29.36 7.18
CA GLU A 84 28.81 -29.30 8.65
C GLU A 84 28.50 -30.65 9.32
N HIS A 85 27.44 -31.33 8.89
CA HIS A 85 27.12 -32.69 9.34
C HIS A 85 28.19 -33.70 8.93
N ASP A 86 28.72 -33.62 7.72
CA ASP A 86 29.78 -34.49 7.22
C ASP A 86 31.11 -34.23 7.96
N GLN A 87 31.44 -32.97 8.27
CA GLN A 87 32.63 -32.63 9.06
C GLN A 87 32.52 -33.08 10.53
N ASN A 88 31.36 -32.91 11.15
CA ASN A 88 31.12 -33.39 12.52
C ASN A 88 31.12 -34.93 12.58
N SER A 89 30.56 -35.59 11.56
CA SER A 89 30.59 -37.04 11.42
C SER A 89 32.00 -37.58 11.19
N ALA A 90 32.79 -36.91 10.35
CA ALA A 90 34.20 -37.23 10.11
C ALA A 90 35.04 -37.03 11.39
N SER A 91 34.80 -35.99 12.19
CA SER A 91 35.51 -35.79 13.46
C SER A 91 35.17 -36.85 14.52
N GLY A 92 33.92 -37.35 14.51
CA GLY A 92 33.47 -38.45 15.36
C GLY A 92 34.01 -39.82 14.91
N GLU A 93 34.11 -40.05 13.60
CA GLU A 93 34.73 -41.25 13.02
C GLU A 93 36.25 -41.25 13.17
N VAL A 94 36.93 -40.09 13.11
CA VAL A 94 38.37 -39.99 13.40
C VAL A 94 38.67 -40.36 14.86
N ARG A 95 37.83 -39.94 15.84
CA ARG A 95 37.97 -40.39 17.24
C ARG A 95 37.66 -41.88 17.44
N LEU A 96 36.82 -42.46 16.59
CA LEU A 96 36.51 -43.90 16.59
C LEU A 96 37.58 -44.73 15.86
N MET A 97 38.25 -44.18 14.83
CA MET A 97 39.39 -44.80 14.15
C MET A 97 40.67 -44.74 15.00
N GLU A 98 40.93 -43.64 15.72
CA GLU A 98 42.06 -43.54 16.65
C GLU A 98 41.93 -44.52 17.85
N SER A 99 40.72 -44.97 18.17
CA SER A 99 40.49 -46.01 19.18
C SER A 99 40.45 -47.44 18.63
N GLN A 100 40.37 -47.62 17.30
CA GLN A 100 40.35 -48.94 16.64
C GLN A 100 41.68 -49.33 15.97
N GLU A 101 42.61 -48.40 15.74
CA GLU A 101 43.97 -48.72 15.27
C GLU A 101 44.84 -49.48 16.29
N ALA A 102 44.35 -49.69 17.52
CA ALA A 102 45.01 -50.55 18.50
C ALA A 102 44.75 -52.06 18.29
N THR A 103 43.85 -52.48 17.39
CA THR A 103 43.60 -53.91 17.17
C THR A 103 43.24 -54.28 15.73
N SER A 104 44.16 -55.02 15.12
CA SER A 104 43.96 -56.07 14.10
C SER A 104 43.86 -55.68 12.61
N SER A 105 44.74 -56.36 11.88
CA SER A 105 44.91 -56.40 10.43
C SER A 105 43.78 -57.20 9.75
N GLY A 106 43.26 -56.69 8.62
CA GLY A 106 42.86 -57.55 7.51
C GLY A 106 41.61 -57.18 6.73
N LYS A 107 41.85 -56.93 5.42
CA LYS A 107 41.00 -57.10 4.23
C LYS A 107 40.12 -55.92 3.77
N ASN A 108 40.55 -55.39 2.62
CA ASN A 108 39.83 -54.52 1.70
C ASN A 108 38.54 -55.17 1.18
N SER A 109 37.43 -54.44 1.34
CA SER A 109 36.30 -54.51 0.41
C SER A 109 35.75 -53.11 0.22
N THR A 110 36.00 -52.55 -0.96
CA THR A 110 35.39 -51.32 -1.48
C THR A 110 33.89 -51.54 -1.66
N SER A 111 33.09 -51.03 -0.71
CA SER A 111 31.66 -50.78 -0.90
C SER A 111 31.43 -49.28 -0.84
N LEU A 112 30.87 -48.71 -1.92
CA LEU A 112 30.45 -47.32 -1.99
C LEU A 112 29.56 -46.98 -0.78
N VAL A 113 30.07 -46.09 0.06
CA VAL A 113 29.37 -45.54 1.22
C VAL A 113 28.29 -44.57 0.73
N ARG A 114 27.06 -45.07 0.58
CA ARG A 114 25.86 -44.23 0.68
C ARG A 114 25.56 -44.08 2.18
N CYS A 115 26.13 -43.07 2.83
CA CYS A 115 25.79 -42.73 4.21
C CYS A 115 24.85 -41.51 4.22
N ALA A 116 23.57 -41.73 3.89
CA ALA A 116 22.51 -40.84 4.33
C ALA A 116 21.90 -41.47 5.59
N LYS A 117 22.41 -41.10 6.78
CA LYS A 117 21.75 -41.47 8.04
C LYS A 117 20.37 -40.79 8.05
N LYS A 118 19.30 -41.58 8.11
CA LYS A 118 17.93 -41.10 8.31
C LYS A 118 17.87 -40.28 9.60
N GLU A 119 17.68 -38.97 9.50
CA GLU A 119 17.23 -38.20 10.65
C GLU A 119 15.81 -38.68 11.03
N ASN A 120 15.69 -39.29 12.20
CA ASN A 120 14.41 -39.76 12.71
C ASN A 120 13.67 -38.58 13.36
N PHE A 121 12.88 -37.86 12.58
CA PHE A 121 12.01 -36.81 13.08
C PHE A 121 10.91 -37.37 13.99
N SER A 122 10.49 -36.59 14.98
CA SER A 122 9.42 -36.98 15.89
C SER A 122 8.08 -37.08 15.13
N PHE A 123 7.19 -37.98 15.55
CA PHE A 123 5.86 -38.08 14.96
C PHE A 123 5.08 -36.75 15.03
N ILE A 124 5.30 -35.95 16.09
CA ILE A 124 4.70 -34.61 16.23
C ILE A 124 5.20 -33.68 15.13
N CYS A 125 6.51 -33.69 14.86
CA CYS A 125 7.12 -32.93 13.77
C CYS A 125 6.55 -33.35 12.41
N GLU A 126 6.51 -34.65 12.11
CA GLU A 126 5.94 -35.15 10.86
C GLU A 126 4.48 -34.72 10.72
N CYS A 127 3.68 -34.92 11.78
CA CYS A 127 2.26 -34.59 11.78
C CYS A 127 2.04 -33.09 11.55
N PHE A 128 2.81 -32.21 12.20
CA PHE A 128 2.70 -30.76 12.03
C PHE A 128 2.89 -30.32 10.57
N PHE A 129 4.00 -30.70 9.93
CA PHE A 129 4.27 -30.29 8.54
C PHE A 129 3.36 -31.01 7.53
N MET A 130 2.97 -32.26 7.79
CA MET A 130 1.98 -32.95 6.96
C MET A 130 0.60 -32.28 7.05
N THR A 131 0.18 -31.87 8.25
CA THR A 131 -1.08 -31.14 8.44
C THR A 131 -1.06 -29.83 7.69
N ALA A 132 0.01 -29.03 7.80
CA ALA A 132 0.15 -27.78 7.05
C ALA A 132 -0.06 -28.00 5.53
N ARG A 133 0.60 -29.02 4.96
CA ARG A 133 0.46 -29.33 3.54
C ARG A 133 -0.94 -29.83 3.15
N VAL A 134 -1.58 -30.61 4.02
CA VAL A 134 -2.96 -31.08 3.80
C VAL A 134 -3.96 -29.93 3.86
N LEU A 135 -3.81 -29.00 4.80
CA LEU A 135 -4.68 -27.83 4.92
C LEU A 135 -4.55 -26.93 3.70
N ASN A 136 -3.32 -26.67 3.23
CA ASN A 136 -3.07 -25.88 2.03
C ASN A 136 -3.75 -26.47 0.78
N LEU A 137 -3.54 -27.77 0.54
CA LEU A 137 -4.10 -28.47 -0.63
C LEU A 137 -5.59 -28.82 -0.49
N GLY A 138 -6.13 -28.73 0.73
CA GLY A 138 -7.48 -29.18 1.06
C GLY A 138 -8.38 -28.05 1.49
N LEU A 139 -8.32 -27.69 2.78
CA LEU A 139 -9.14 -26.64 3.35
C LEU A 139 -9.00 -25.31 2.60
N MET A 140 -7.77 -24.84 2.37
CA MET A 140 -7.53 -23.54 1.74
C MET A 140 -7.93 -23.54 0.27
N LYS A 141 -7.64 -24.64 -0.45
CA LYS A 141 -8.13 -24.83 -1.82
C LYS A 141 -9.66 -24.81 -1.88
N ALA A 142 -10.35 -25.52 -0.98
CA ALA A 142 -11.82 -25.53 -0.91
C ALA A 142 -12.39 -24.13 -0.62
N ILE A 143 -11.75 -23.35 0.25
CA ILE A 143 -12.12 -21.95 0.51
C ILE A 143 -11.94 -21.10 -0.76
N SER A 144 -10.83 -21.28 -1.49
CA SER A 144 -10.59 -20.58 -2.75
C SER A 144 -11.64 -20.94 -3.81
N ASP A 145 -12.00 -22.21 -3.93
CA ASP A 145 -13.01 -22.68 -4.88
C ASP A 145 -14.40 -22.11 -4.52
N PHE A 146 -14.74 -22.08 -3.23
CA PHE A 146 -15.95 -21.43 -2.75
C PHE A 146 -16.02 -19.94 -3.10
N LYS A 147 -14.92 -19.20 -2.90
CA LYS A 147 -14.82 -17.76 -3.28
C LYS A 147 -15.07 -17.59 -4.78
N HIS A 148 -14.41 -18.40 -5.61
CA HIS A 148 -14.55 -18.35 -7.06
C HIS A 148 -15.97 -18.71 -7.52
N ILE A 149 -16.57 -19.77 -6.99
CA ILE A 149 -17.97 -20.14 -7.26
C ILE A 149 -18.91 -19.00 -6.90
N SER A 150 -18.72 -18.38 -5.73
CA SER A 150 -19.57 -17.27 -5.29
C SER A 150 -19.49 -16.06 -6.22
N GLN A 151 -18.29 -15.71 -6.71
CA GLN A 151 -18.10 -14.62 -7.67
C GLN A 151 -18.68 -14.94 -9.05
N GLN A 152 -18.50 -16.16 -9.54
CA GLN A 152 -19.09 -16.59 -10.81
C GLN A 152 -20.61 -16.59 -10.75
N LEU A 153 -21.17 -17.09 -9.64
CA LEU A 153 -22.60 -17.14 -9.42
C LEU A 153 -23.21 -15.73 -9.45
N ALA A 154 -22.62 -14.75 -8.76
CA ALA A 154 -23.09 -13.36 -8.80
C ALA A 154 -23.15 -12.79 -10.24
N ARG A 155 -22.08 -13.00 -11.03
CA ARG A 155 -22.05 -12.55 -12.43
C ARG A 155 -23.12 -13.22 -13.29
N LEU A 156 -23.30 -14.52 -13.12
CA LEU A 156 -24.29 -15.29 -13.88
C LEU A 156 -25.72 -14.94 -13.47
N GLU A 157 -25.96 -14.60 -12.20
CA GLU A 157 -27.24 -14.08 -11.72
C GLU A 157 -27.55 -12.72 -12.36
N ASP A 158 -26.57 -11.81 -12.42
CA ASP A 158 -26.72 -10.51 -13.09
C ASP A 158 -27.02 -10.67 -14.60
N ASP A 159 -26.27 -11.55 -15.29
CA ASP A 159 -26.49 -11.85 -16.72
C ASP A 159 -27.90 -12.45 -16.96
N LEU A 160 -28.34 -13.31 -16.05
CA LEU A 160 -29.65 -13.96 -16.11
C LEU A 160 -30.78 -12.97 -15.84
N GLU A 161 -30.61 -12.03 -14.91
CA GLU A 161 -31.56 -10.94 -14.67
C GLU A 161 -31.66 -10.01 -15.89
N SER A 162 -30.52 -9.65 -16.48
CA SER A 162 -30.46 -8.86 -17.72
C SER A 162 -31.19 -9.55 -18.88
N ASN A 163 -30.93 -10.85 -19.10
CA ASN A 163 -31.58 -11.62 -20.14
C ASN A 163 -33.10 -11.76 -19.93
N ARG A 164 -33.54 -11.93 -18.68
CA ARG A 164 -34.97 -11.93 -18.33
C ARG A 164 -35.61 -10.58 -18.62
N ALA A 165 -34.95 -9.47 -18.29
CA ALA A 165 -35.42 -8.14 -18.60
C ALA A 165 -35.56 -7.90 -20.12
N MET A 166 -34.59 -8.35 -20.93
CA MET A 166 -34.66 -8.27 -22.39
C MET A 166 -35.84 -9.07 -22.97
N ARG A 167 -36.10 -10.26 -22.41
CA ARG A 167 -37.27 -11.08 -22.78
C ARG A 167 -38.57 -10.33 -22.48
N ASP A 168 -38.69 -9.79 -21.26
CA ASP A 168 -39.91 -9.15 -20.78
C ASP A 168 -40.20 -7.82 -21.50
N GLN A 169 -39.17 -7.16 -22.05
CA GLN A 169 -39.28 -5.96 -22.91
C GLN A 169 -39.65 -6.27 -24.38
N GLY A 170 -39.96 -7.53 -24.72
CA GLY A 170 -40.42 -7.94 -26.06
C GLY A 170 -39.31 -8.51 -26.97
N GLY A 171 -38.11 -8.76 -26.44
CA GLY A 171 -36.98 -9.39 -27.15
C GLY A 171 -37.01 -10.92 -27.21
N GLY A 172 -38.19 -11.55 -27.16
CA GLY A 172 -38.34 -13.01 -27.08
C GLY A 172 -37.92 -13.76 -28.35
N SER A 173 -36.62 -14.01 -28.52
CA SER A 173 -36.10 -14.93 -29.53
C SER A 173 -35.95 -16.35 -28.95
N PRO A 174 -36.13 -17.42 -29.75
CA PRO A 174 -35.92 -18.80 -29.29
C PRO A 174 -34.50 -19.04 -28.76
N GLN A 175 -33.53 -18.27 -29.26
CA GLN A 175 -32.14 -18.36 -28.83
C GLN A 175 -31.93 -17.75 -27.44
N LEU A 176 -32.52 -16.58 -27.17
CA LEU A 176 -32.53 -15.97 -25.84
C LEU A 176 -33.19 -16.90 -24.81
N GLU A 177 -34.27 -17.58 -25.18
CA GLU A 177 -34.95 -18.53 -24.30
C GLU A 177 -34.12 -19.78 -24.01
N GLN A 178 -33.36 -20.29 -24.98
CA GLN A 178 -32.37 -21.36 -24.75
C GLN A 178 -31.21 -20.90 -23.86
N ASP A 179 -30.72 -19.68 -24.05
CA ASP A 179 -29.65 -19.11 -23.24
C ASP A 179 -30.09 -18.90 -21.79
N ILE A 180 -31.31 -18.40 -21.56
CA ILE A 180 -31.91 -18.28 -20.22
C ILE A 180 -31.99 -19.66 -19.55
N ASN A 181 -32.56 -20.67 -20.22
CA ASN A 181 -32.68 -22.03 -19.67
C ASN A 181 -31.30 -22.64 -19.35
N ARG A 182 -30.30 -22.37 -20.18
CA ARG A 182 -28.92 -22.82 -19.95
C ARG A 182 -28.31 -22.14 -18.73
N LEU A 183 -28.44 -20.82 -18.62
CA LEU A 183 -27.93 -20.05 -17.48
C LEU A 183 -28.61 -20.48 -16.18
N GLU A 184 -29.94 -20.66 -16.18
CA GLU A 184 -30.69 -21.15 -15.02
C GLU A 184 -30.14 -22.48 -14.50
N LYS A 185 -29.87 -23.42 -15.40
CA LYS A 185 -29.29 -24.72 -15.04
C LYS A 185 -27.87 -24.60 -14.46
N ILE A 186 -27.05 -23.70 -15.00
CA ILE A 186 -25.68 -23.47 -14.50
C ILE A 186 -25.74 -22.82 -13.10
N VAL A 187 -26.59 -21.79 -12.93
CA VAL A 187 -26.81 -21.11 -11.65
C VAL A 187 -27.30 -22.10 -10.61
N GLU A 188 -28.24 -22.99 -10.95
CA GLU A 188 -28.74 -24.02 -10.04
C GLU A 188 -27.60 -24.95 -9.56
N ILE A 189 -26.77 -25.46 -10.47
CA ILE A 189 -25.64 -26.34 -10.13
C ILE A 189 -24.64 -25.62 -9.23
N LEU A 190 -24.22 -24.40 -9.60
CA LEU A 190 -23.25 -23.64 -8.81
C LEU A 190 -23.81 -23.24 -7.44
N THR A 191 -25.12 -22.99 -7.34
CA THR A 191 -25.80 -22.73 -6.08
C THR A 191 -25.78 -23.95 -5.17
N GLN A 192 -26.02 -25.14 -5.72
CA GLN A 192 -25.91 -26.40 -4.97
C GLN A 192 -24.47 -26.62 -4.47
N ASP A 193 -23.47 -26.43 -5.33
CA ASP A 193 -22.05 -26.54 -4.96
C ASP A 193 -21.68 -25.55 -3.84
N LYS A 194 -22.12 -24.29 -3.97
CA LYS A 194 -21.94 -23.25 -2.95
C LYS A 194 -22.50 -23.72 -1.60
N PHE A 195 -23.74 -24.22 -1.57
CA PHE A 195 -24.35 -24.72 -0.33
C PHE A 195 -23.62 -25.92 0.26
N CYS A 196 -23.03 -26.79 -0.57
CA CYS A 196 -22.21 -27.91 -0.07
C CYS A 196 -20.97 -27.41 0.67
N TYR A 197 -20.24 -26.44 0.09
CA TYR A 197 -19.09 -25.82 0.74
C TYR A 197 -19.48 -25.07 2.03
N GLU A 198 -20.58 -24.32 2.00
CA GLU A 198 -21.09 -23.63 3.20
C GLU A 198 -21.40 -24.62 4.33
N ALA A 199 -22.10 -25.71 4.01
CA ALA A 199 -22.49 -26.71 4.99
C ALA A 199 -21.28 -27.46 5.56
N GLN A 200 -20.30 -27.82 4.71
CA GLN A 200 -19.14 -28.60 5.13
C GLN A 200 -18.11 -27.77 5.91
N ILE A 201 -17.90 -26.50 5.54
CA ILE A 201 -16.79 -25.68 6.07
C ILE A 201 -17.33 -24.53 6.94
N LEU A 202 -18.19 -23.68 6.38
CA LEU A 202 -18.53 -22.39 7.01
C LEU A 202 -19.48 -22.54 8.21
N ARG A 203 -20.35 -23.56 8.18
CA ARG A 203 -21.30 -23.84 9.28
C ARG A 203 -20.70 -24.67 10.41
N ASP A 204 -19.55 -25.30 10.20
CA ASP A 204 -18.83 -26.06 11.25
C ASP A 204 -17.82 -25.16 11.97
N GLY A 205 -18.31 -24.42 12.95
CA GLY A 205 -17.46 -23.53 13.76
C GLY A 205 -16.34 -24.27 14.51
N ALA A 206 -16.57 -25.53 14.93
CA ALA A 206 -15.57 -26.30 15.64
C ALA A 206 -14.42 -26.73 14.72
N PHE A 207 -14.72 -27.09 13.47
CA PHE A 207 -13.70 -27.37 12.46
C PHE A 207 -12.85 -26.13 12.16
N LEU A 208 -13.48 -24.97 11.97
CA LEU A 208 -12.76 -23.70 11.77
C LEU A 208 -11.89 -23.32 12.97
N GLN A 209 -12.39 -23.47 14.20
CA GLN A 209 -11.63 -23.20 15.41
C GLN A 209 -10.42 -24.12 15.58
N ARG A 210 -10.52 -25.40 15.19
CA ARG A 210 -9.37 -26.32 15.18
C ARG A 210 -8.33 -25.89 14.14
N ALA A 211 -8.77 -25.49 12.95
CA ALA A 211 -7.88 -24.95 11.93
C ALA A 211 -7.18 -23.67 12.41
N LEU A 212 -7.92 -22.74 13.04
CA LEU A 212 -7.36 -21.54 13.67
C LEU A 212 -6.35 -21.88 14.76
N SER A 213 -6.64 -22.87 15.60
CA SER A 213 -5.73 -23.33 16.66
C SER A 213 -4.42 -23.87 16.07
N PHE A 214 -4.50 -24.60 14.96
CA PHE A 214 -3.32 -25.08 14.24
C PHE A 214 -2.50 -23.93 13.64
N TYR A 215 -3.13 -22.94 13.00
CA TYR A 215 -2.39 -21.80 12.45
C TYR A 215 -1.86 -20.85 13.53
N ARG A 216 -2.53 -20.77 14.69
CA ARG A 216 -1.97 -20.12 15.88
C ARG A 216 -0.67 -20.81 16.33
N LEU A 217 -0.65 -22.14 16.38
CA LEU A 217 0.59 -22.91 16.63
C LEU A 217 1.65 -22.63 15.57
N MET A 218 1.29 -22.57 14.29
CA MET A 218 2.21 -22.26 13.19
C MET A 218 2.88 -20.88 13.37
N ILE A 219 2.11 -19.87 13.73
CA ILE A 219 2.61 -18.51 13.98
C ILE A 219 3.50 -18.46 15.21
N LEU A 220 3.07 -19.06 16.32
CA LEU A 220 3.86 -19.08 17.55
C LEU A 220 5.19 -19.82 17.34
N TRP A 221 5.19 -20.94 16.61
CA TRP A 221 6.41 -21.63 16.19
C TRP A 221 7.30 -20.74 15.32
N SER A 222 6.72 -20.02 14.35
CA SER A 222 7.47 -19.10 13.48
C SER A 222 8.09 -17.94 14.26
N VAL A 223 7.38 -17.40 15.25
CA VAL A 223 7.85 -16.32 16.12
C VAL A 223 8.98 -16.78 17.05
N ASP A 224 8.92 -18.02 17.52
CA ASP A 224 9.99 -18.59 18.34
C ASP A 224 11.32 -18.70 17.55
N LEU A 225 11.27 -18.94 16.23
CA LEU A 225 12.46 -18.93 15.37
C LEU A 225 13.17 -17.57 15.33
N VAL A 226 12.46 -16.48 15.66
CA VAL A 226 13.02 -15.12 15.73
C VAL A 226 13.27 -14.62 17.16
N GLY A 227 13.04 -15.47 18.17
CA GLY A 227 13.33 -15.17 19.58
C GLY A 227 12.13 -14.72 20.42
N GLY A 228 10.90 -14.94 19.94
CA GLY A 228 9.64 -14.65 20.64
C GLY A 228 9.00 -13.32 20.23
N PHE A 229 7.84 -13.00 20.81
CA PHE A 229 7.14 -11.72 20.61
C PHE A 229 7.92 -10.56 21.24
N LYS A 230 8.95 -10.08 20.55
CA LYS A 230 9.82 -8.99 21.00
C LYS A 230 10.02 -8.00 19.85
N MET A 231 9.90 -6.72 20.19
CA MET A 231 10.17 -5.60 19.29
C MET A 231 11.26 -4.69 19.89
N PRO A 232 12.11 -4.05 19.08
CA PRO A 232 12.21 -4.21 17.63
C PRO A 232 12.75 -5.60 17.22
N LEU A 233 12.40 -6.04 16.02
CA LEU A 233 12.93 -7.29 15.45
C LEU A 233 14.47 -7.24 15.32
N PRO A 234 15.16 -8.39 15.41
CA PRO A 234 16.60 -8.47 15.14
C PRO A 234 16.96 -7.92 13.75
N SER A 235 18.12 -7.29 13.62
CA SER A 235 18.56 -6.67 12.36
C SER A 235 18.80 -7.68 11.23
N GLN A 236 19.24 -8.90 11.57
CA GLN A 236 19.40 -9.99 10.62
C GLN A 236 18.27 -11.01 10.79
N CYS A 237 17.56 -11.29 9.71
CA CYS A 237 16.55 -12.34 9.66
C CYS A 237 17.22 -13.71 9.87
N PRO A 238 16.81 -14.50 10.87
CA PRO A 238 17.35 -15.85 11.07
C PRO A 238 17.12 -16.72 9.84
N LYS A 239 18.16 -17.42 9.36
CA LYS A 239 18.07 -18.29 8.17
C LYS A 239 16.95 -19.34 8.27
N LYS A 240 16.74 -19.88 9.48
CA LYS A 240 15.67 -20.85 9.77
C LYS A 240 14.27 -20.27 9.50
N PHE A 241 14.07 -18.98 9.77
CA PHE A 241 12.82 -18.27 9.46
C PHE A 241 12.76 -17.88 7.98
N SER A 242 13.84 -17.39 7.38
CA SER A 242 13.80 -16.94 5.97
C SER A 242 13.41 -18.05 5.00
N CYS A 243 13.69 -19.30 5.35
CA CYS A 243 13.45 -20.48 4.53
C CYS A 243 12.08 -21.14 4.76
N ILE A 244 11.23 -20.65 5.68
CA ILE A 244 9.91 -21.25 5.87
C ILE A 244 9.01 -20.99 4.63
N PRO A 245 8.21 -21.99 4.19
CA PRO A 245 7.31 -21.82 3.06
C PRO A 245 6.29 -20.71 3.29
N GLU A 246 6.09 -19.86 2.29
CA GLU A 246 5.22 -18.68 2.38
C GLU A 246 3.76 -19.02 2.68
N HIS A 247 3.26 -20.12 2.09
CA HIS A 247 1.88 -20.56 2.31
C HIS A 247 1.55 -20.86 3.78
N PHE A 248 2.54 -21.16 4.64
CA PHE A 248 2.26 -21.38 6.06
C PHE A 248 1.68 -20.14 6.75
N LEU A 249 2.15 -18.97 6.35
CA LEU A 249 1.66 -17.69 6.86
C LEU A 249 0.48 -17.18 6.04
N ASP A 250 0.53 -17.38 4.71
CA ASP A 250 -0.54 -16.94 3.82
C ASP A 250 -1.87 -17.64 4.12
N ASP A 251 -1.83 -18.96 4.33
CA ASP A 251 -3.00 -19.75 4.68
C ASP A 251 -3.61 -19.31 6.02
N ALA A 252 -2.76 -18.94 6.99
CA ALA A 252 -3.21 -18.41 8.28
C ALA A 252 -3.97 -17.09 8.09
N MET A 253 -3.43 -16.17 7.30
CA MET A 253 -4.08 -14.88 7.03
C MET A 253 -5.40 -15.07 6.27
N ASP A 254 -5.43 -15.92 5.24
CA ASP A 254 -6.66 -16.22 4.48
C ASP A 254 -7.75 -16.83 5.33
N LEU A 255 -7.38 -17.74 6.25
CA LEU A 255 -8.32 -18.31 7.20
C LEU A 255 -8.88 -17.23 8.14
N LEU A 256 -8.03 -16.33 8.66
CA LEU A 256 -8.49 -15.24 9.52
C LEU A 256 -9.44 -14.28 8.80
N VAL A 257 -9.15 -13.91 7.54
CA VAL A 257 -10.06 -13.08 6.72
C VAL A 257 -11.42 -13.77 6.60
N LEU A 258 -11.44 -15.07 6.31
CA LEU A 258 -12.68 -15.84 6.22
C LEU A 258 -13.44 -15.88 7.55
N THR A 259 -12.76 -16.29 8.62
CA THR A 259 -13.41 -16.49 9.93
C THR A 259 -13.87 -15.18 10.55
N SER A 260 -13.22 -14.06 10.21
CA SER A 260 -13.66 -12.72 10.66
C SER A 260 -15.02 -12.32 10.09
N ARG A 261 -15.43 -12.91 8.96
CA ARG A 261 -16.77 -12.73 8.39
C ARG A 261 -17.81 -13.70 8.97
N ILE A 262 -17.40 -14.60 9.86
CA ILE A 262 -18.24 -15.62 10.49
C ILE A 262 -18.13 -15.44 12.01
N PRO A 263 -18.97 -14.59 12.63
CA PRO A 263 -18.81 -14.21 14.04
C PRO A 263 -18.69 -15.39 15.01
N LYS A 264 -19.46 -16.47 14.78
CA LYS A 264 -19.43 -17.69 15.60
C LYS A 264 -18.09 -18.43 15.58
N ALA A 265 -17.28 -18.27 14.53
CA ALA A 265 -15.99 -18.93 14.41
C ALA A 265 -14.94 -18.29 15.32
N LEU A 266 -14.99 -16.97 15.50
CA LEU A 266 -14.04 -16.21 16.34
C LEU A 266 -14.54 -15.97 17.76
N GLU A 267 -15.81 -16.27 18.05
CA GLU A 267 -16.37 -16.15 19.39
C GLU A 267 -15.52 -16.97 20.39
N SER A 268 -15.01 -16.30 21.43
CA SER A 268 -14.13 -16.85 22.46
C SER A 268 -12.73 -17.33 22.00
N PHE A 269 -12.31 -17.03 20.77
CA PHE A 269 -10.96 -17.34 20.30
C PHE A 269 -9.95 -16.25 20.69
N VAL A 270 -8.74 -16.62 21.10
CA VAL A 270 -7.68 -15.68 21.49
C VAL A 270 -6.96 -15.14 20.25
N LEU A 271 -7.07 -13.84 20.00
CA LEU A 271 -6.54 -13.17 18.80
C LEU A 271 -5.19 -12.45 19.04
N ASP A 272 -4.78 -12.27 20.29
CA ASP A 272 -3.59 -11.49 20.67
C ASP A 272 -2.29 -11.98 20.01
N ASP A 273 -2.11 -13.30 19.86
CA ASP A 273 -0.93 -13.87 19.21
C ASP A 273 -0.89 -13.54 17.71
N PHE A 274 -2.04 -13.58 17.06
CA PHE A 274 -2.16 -13.21 15.64
C PHE A 274 -1.93 -11.71 15.46
N LEU A 275 -2.51 -10.87 16.34
CA LEU A 275 -2.27 -9.43 16.33
C LEU A 275 -0.78 -9.11 16.49
N SER A 276 -0.14 -9.70 17.51
CA SER A 276 1.28 -9.52 17.79
C SER A 276 2.14 -9.91 16.58
N PHE A 277 1.82 -11.04 15.95
CA PHE A 277 2.50 -11.51 14.76
C PHE A 277 2.35 -10.53 13.59
N ILE A 278 1.12 -10.10 13.29
CA ILE A 278 0.83 -9.14 12.23
C ILE A 278 1.63 -7.86 12.43
N ILE A 279 1.59 -7.28 13.64
CA ILE A 279 2.31 -6.04 13.94
C ILE A 279 3.82 -6.21 13.74
N MET A 280 4.42 -7.32 14.19
CA MET A 280 5.86 -7.56 14.04
C MET A 280 6.31 -7.60 12.58
N PHE A 281 5.54 -8.25 11.71
CA PHE A 281 6.02 -8.59 10.36
C PHE A 281 5.44 -7.75 9.22
N MET A 282 4.28 -7.12 9.39
CA MET A 282 3.64 -6.36 8.30
C MET A 282 4.50 -5.17 7.80
N GLY A 283 5.28 -4.54 8.69
CA GLY A 283 6.19 -3.43 8.35
C GLY A 283 7.63 -3.86 8.01
N SER A 284 7.90 -5.17 7.87
CA SER A 284 9.25 -5.73 7.90
C SER A 284 9.63 -6.44 6.60
N THR A 285 10.05 -5.67 5.59
CA THR A 285 10.60 -6.19 4.30
C THR A 285 11.80 -7.10 4.47
N SER A 286 12.58 -6.90 5.53
CA SER A 286 13.74 -7.74 5.87
C SER A 286 13.37 -9.12 6.41
N TYR A 287 12.09 -9.36 6.73
CA TYR A 287 11.58 -10.65 7.23
C TYR A 287 10.55 -11.27 6.31
N ILE A 288 9.66 -10.49 5.69
CA ILE A 288 8.68 -10.97 4.71
C ILE A 288 8.83 -10.13 3.45
N LYS A 289 9.37 -10.75 2.39
CA LYS A 289 9.58 -10.06 1.10
C LYS A 289 8.26 -9.81 0.36
N ASN A 290 7.33 -10.76 0.40
CA ASN A 290 6.08 -10.64 -0.37
C ASN A 290 5.21 -9.46 0.15
N PRO A 291 5.00 -8.39 -0.65
CA PRO A 291 4.14 -7.28 -0.27
C PRO A 291 2.66 -7.67 -0.15
N TYR A 292 2.19 -8.66 -0.92
CA TYR A 292 0.80 -9.11 -0.90
C TYR A 292 0.46 -9.86 0.39
N LEU A 293 1.39 -10.64 0.94
CA LEU A 293 1.21 -11.26 2.25
C LEU A 293 1.14 -10.20 3.36
N ARG A 294 2.01 -9.19 3.31
CA ARG A 294 1.99 -8.05 4.26
C ARG A 294 0.70 -7.24 4.12
N ALA A 295 0.20 -7.04 2.90
CA ALA A 295 -1.09 -6.40 2.64
C ALA A 295 -2.26 -7.21 3.22
N LYS A 296 -2.25 -8.53 3.06
CA LYS A 296 -3.26 -9.44 3.61
C LYS A 296 -3.32 -9.35 5.14
N MET A 297 -2.19 -9.13 5.82
CA MET A 297 -2.17 -8.87 7.26
C MET A 297 -2.96 -7.61 7.64
N VAL A 298 -2.90 -6.55 6.83
CA VAL A 298 -3.71 -5.34 7.02
C VAL A 298 -5.19 -5.63 6.78
N GLU A 299 -5.53 -6.44 5.76
CA GLU A 299 -6.91 -6.87 5.51
C GLU A 299 -7.50 -7.60 6.73
N VAL A 300 -6.72 -8.46 7.39
CA VAL A 300 -7.13 -9.12 8.63
C VAL A 300 -7.44 -8.09 9.72
N LEU A 301 -6.56 -7.11 9.95
CA LEU A 301 -6.81 -6.06 10.95
C LEU A 301 -8.05 -5.23 10.62
N ASN A 302 -8.29 -4.93 9.34
CA ASN A 302 -9.51 -4.25 8.90
C ASN A 302 -10.77 -5.03 9.24
N CYS A 303 -10.75 -6.35 9.13
CA CYS A 303 -11.86 -7.19 9.54
C CYS A 303 -12.10 -7.19 11.05
N TRP A 304 -11.07 -6.86 11.86
CA TRP A 304 -11.17 -6.81 13.32
C TRP A 304 -11.54 -5.43 13.85
N MET A 305 -11.55 -4.38 13.03
CA MET A 305 -12.02 -3.07 13.46
C MET A 305 -13.44 -3.17 14.04
N PRO A 306 -13.74 -2.56 15.20
CA PRO A 306 -15.04 -2.71 15.88
C PRO A 306 -16.26 -2.38 15.00
N GLN A 307 -16.10 -1.45 14.07
CA GLN A 307 -17.14 -1.05 13.12
C GLN A 307 -17.49 -2.15 12.10
N ARG A 308 -16.58 -3.11 11.86
CA ARG A 308 -16.69 -4.18 10.86
C ARG A 308 -16.82 -5.58 11.46
N SER A 309 -16.20 -5.82 12.62
CA SER A 309 -16.11 -7.15 13.23
C SER A 309 -17.45 -7.65 13.79
N GLY A 310 -18.34 -6.73 14.18
CA GLY A 310 -19.56 -7.07 14.94
C GLY A 310 -19.27 -7.66 16.32
N LEU A 311 -18.00 -7.74 16.75
CA LEU A 311 -17.52 -8.33 17.99
C LEU A 311 -17.00 -7.23 18.90
N SER A 312 -17.63 -7.02 20.06
CA SER A 312 -17.21 -5.99 21.02
C SER A 312 -15.82 -6.25 21.61
N SER A 313 -15.32 -7.48 21.58
CA SER A 313 -14.03 -7.87 22.15
C SER A 313 -12.83 -7.33 21.34
N THR A 314 -12.99 -7.06 20.04
CA THR A 314 -11.87 -6.64 19.19
C THR A 314 -11.42 -5.21 19.44
N ALA A 315 -12.23 -4.35 20.07
CA ALA A 315 -11.81 -3.01 20.47
C ALA A 315 -10.60 -3.04 21.42
N SER A 316 -10.59 -4.01 22.35
CA SER A 316 -9.50 -4.18 23.33
C SER A 316 -8.15 -4.52 22.67
N LEU A 317 -8.17 -5.16 21.50
CA LEU A 317 -6.96 -5.47 20.71
C LEU A 317 -6.27 -4.19 20.22
N PHE A 318 -7.04 -3.18 19.83
CA PHE A 318 -6.48 -1.92 19.33
C PHE A 318 -6.15 -0.95 20.47
N GLU A 319 -6.93 -0.94 21.55
CA GLU A 319 -6.79 0.06 22.61
C GLU A 319 -5.92 -0.40 23.79
N GLY A 320 -5.80 -1.73 24.01
CA GLY A 320 -5.14 -2.29 25.20
C GLY A 320 -3.83 -3.04 24.93
N HIS A 321 -3.57 -3.47 23.70
CA HIS A 321 -2.41 -4.31 23.40
C HIS A 321 -1.13 -3.47 23.22
N GLN A 322 -0.08 -3.75 24.01
CA GLN A 322 1.13 -2.91 24.06
C GLN A 322 1.83 -2.75 22.70
N LEU A 323 2.05 -3.86 21.96
CA LEU A 323 2.67 -3.78 20.63
C LEU A 323 1.83 -2.97 19.64
N CYS A 324 0.51 -2.95 19.82
CA CYS A 324 -0.40 -2.21 18.97
C CYS A 324 -0.19 -0.72 19.18
N LEU A 325 -0.23 -0.28 20.45
CA LEU A 325 -0.01 1.11 20.84
C LEU A 325 1.36 1.65 20.42
N ASP A 326 2.40 0.82 20.50
CA ASP A 326 3.79 1.25 20.25
C ASP A 326 4.21 1.20 18.78
N TYR A 327 3.71 0.22 18.00
CA TYR A 327 4.27 -0.08 16.67
C TYR A 327 3.25 -0.10 15.52
N LEU A 328 1.94 -0.18 15.76
CA LEU A 328 0.97 -0.38 14.68
C LEU A 328 1.01 0.77 13.66
N VAL A 329 0.88 2.02 14.13
CA VAL A 329 0.90 3.21 13.26
C VAL A 329 2.20 3.29 12.46
N ARG A 330 3.35 3.13 13.13
CA ARG A 330 4.67 3.17 12.50
C ARG A 330 4.79 2.14 11.38
N ASN A 331 4.34 0.92 11.64
CA ASN A 331 4.46 -0.18 10.69
C ASN A 331 3.47 -0.03 9.52
N LEU A 332 2.29 0.56 9.72
CA LEU A 332 1.36 0.93 8.64
C LEU A 332 1.95 2.00 7.73
N LEU A 333 2.48 3.08 8.30
CA LEU A 333 3.12 4.15 7.53
C LEU A 333 4.30 3.64 6.71
N LYS A 334 5.11 2.76 7.30
CA LYS A 334 6.22 2.10 6.60
C LYS A 334 5.73 1.20 5.47
N LEU A 335 4.72 0.37 5.73
CA LEU A 335 4.15 -0.51 4.71
C LEU A 335 3.56 0.31 3.55
N TYR A 336 2.87 1.42 3.83
CA TYR A 336 2.33 2.34 2.82
C TYR A 336 3.40 2.82 1.83
N VAL A 337 4.59 3.14 2.36
CA VAL A 337 5.77 3.53 1.57
C VAL A 337 6.33 2.33 0.79
N ASP A 338 6.53 1.18 1.46
CA ASP A 338 7.13 -0.02 0.84
C ASP A 338 6.33 -0.56 -0.35
N ILE A 339 5.00 -0.39 -0.36
CA ILE A 339 4.12 -0.86 -1.44
C ILE A 339 4.34 -0.07 -2.74
N GLU A 340 5.00 1.09 -2.72
CA GLU A 340 5.33 1.78 -3.97
C GLU A 340 6.15 0.88 -4.91
N PHE A 341 6.97 -0.03 -4.36
CA PHE A 341 7.88 -0.90 -5.09
C PHE A 341 7.55 -2.40 -4.93
N THR A 342 6.43 -2.88 -5.48
CA THR A 342 6.07 -4.32 -5.41
C THR A 342 6.78 -5.19 -6.46
N GLY A 343 7.30 -4.61 -7.54
CA GLY A 343 8.03 -5.30 -8.61
C GLY A 343 7.15 -6.13 -9.56
N SER A 344 5.82 -6.04 -9.48
CA SER A 344 4.90 -6.81 -10.31
C SER A 344 4.41 -6.03 -11.55
N HIS A 345 3.97 -6.74 -12.60
CA HIS A 345 3.42 -6.10 -13.80
C HIS A 345 2.09 -5.36 -13.55
N THR A 346 1.37 -5.71 -12.47
CA THR A 346 0.11 -5.08 -12.04
C THR A 346 0.28 -4.09 -10.89
N GLN A 347 1.52 -3.85 -10.46
CA GLN A 347 1.91 -3.02 -9.32
C GLN A 347 1.20 -1.67 -9.25
N PHE A 348 1.03 -1.03 -10.41
CA PHE A 348 0.41 0.28 -10.49
C PHE A 348 -1.02 0.32 -9.95
N PHE A 349 -1.83 -0.72 -10.22
CA PHE A 349 -3.23 -0.77 -9.76
C PHE A 349 -3.35 -1.45 -8.39
N ASP A 350 -2.50 -2.43 -8.12
CA ASP A 350 -2.51 -3.14 -6.84
C ASP A 350 -2.15 -2.20 -5.68
N LYS A 351 -1.21 -1.27 -5.89
CA LYS A 351 -0.75 -0.36 -4.81
C LYS A 351 -1.90 0.46 -4.22
N PHE A 352 -2.80 0.95 -5.05
CA PHE A 352 -3.92 1.79 -4.63
C PHE A 352 -4.90 1.01 -3.76
N ASN A 353 -5.21 -0.23 -4.12
CA ASN A 353 -6.05 -1.12 -3.32
C ASN A 353 -5.45 -1.43 -1.95
N ILE A 354 -4.13 -1.64 -1.88
CA ILE A 354 -3.48 -1.93 -0.60
C ILE A 354 -3.39 -0.67 0.26
N ARG A 355 -3.04 0.48 -0.34
CA ARG A 355 -3.00 1.78 0.34
C ARG A 355 -4.36 2.19 0.88
N HIS A 356 -5.43 1.92 0.14
CA HIS A 356 -6.81 2.06 0.60
C HIS A 356 -7.04 1.30 1.91
N ASN A 357 -6.69 0.01 1.95
CA ASN A 357 -6.86 -0.80 3.16
C ASN A 357 -6.05 -0.25 4.34
N ILE A 358 -4.84 0.26 4.08
CA ILE A 358 -4.02 0.93 5.10
C ILE A 358 -4.67 2.24 5.56
N ALA A 359 -5.22 3.02 4.62
CA ALA A 359 -5.87 4.29 4.86
C ALA A 359 -7.08 4.16 5.79
N GLU A 360 -7.96 3.20 5.51
CA GLU A 360 -9.13 2.91 6.36
C GLU A 360 -8.72 2.58 7.79
N LEU A 361 -7.66 1.78 7.96
CA LEU A 361 -7.16 1.43 9.29
C LEU A 361 -6.54 2.66 9.99
N LEU A 362 -5.75 3.44 9.27
CA LEU A 362 -5.13 4.66 9.80
C LEU A 362 -6.17 5.69 10.22
N GLU A 363 -7.25 5.86 9.45
CA GLU A 363 -8.37 6.74 9.80
C GLU A 363 -9.01 6.32 11.13
N TYR A 364 -9.32 5.03 11.29
CA TYR A 364 -9.82 4.49 12.56
C TYR A 364 -8.85 4.75 13.73
N LEU A 365 -7.55 4.51 13.51
CA LEU A 365 -6.53 4.72 14.55
C LEU A 365 -6.35 6.20 14.90
N TRP A 366 -6.62 7.12 13.97
CA TRP A 366 -6.54 8.56 14.24
C TRP A 366 -7.61 9.03 15.24
N ASP A 367 -8.78 8.41 15.23
CA ASP A 367 -9.85 8.70 16.20
C ASP A 367 -9.50 8.21 17.61
N VAL A 368 -8.62 7.21 17.73
CA VAL A 368 -8.15 6.68 19.01
C VAL A 368 -7.02 7.55 19.58
N PRO A 369 -7.18 8.20 20.76
CA PRO A 369 -6.22 9.19 21.25
C PRO A 369 -4.78 8.68 21.45
N SER A 370 -4.59 7.44 21.89
CA SER A 370 -3.27 6.84 22.12
C SER A 370 -2.50 6.69 20.81
N HIS A 371 -3.13 6.11 19.79
CA HIS A 371 -2.56 5.95 18.44
C HIS A 371 -2.30 7.29 17.77
N ARG A 372 -3.21 8.25 17.88
CA ARG A 372 -3.00 9.61 17.39
C ARG A 372 -1.78 10.28 18.02
N ASN A 373 -1.57 10.10 19.33
CA ASN A 373 -0.38 10.62 20.00
C ASN A 373 0.90 9.94 19.50
N ALA A 374 0.88 8.63 19.31
CA ALA A 374 2.01 7.89 18.71
C ALA A 374 2.31 8.38 17.29
N TRP A 375 1.28 8.62 16.48
CA TRP A 375 1.42 9.18 15.14
C TRP A 375 2.10 10.55 15.15
N ARG A 376 1.63 11.48 16.00
CA ARG A 376 2.28 12.79 16.16
C ARG A 376 3.75 12.68 16.55
N GLN A 377 4.07 11.73 17.44
CA GLN A 377 5.45 11.50 17.86
C GLN A 377 6.32 10.99 16.71
N ILE A 378 5.82 10.03 15.91
CA ILE A 378 6.52 9.52 14.73
C ILE A 378 6.81 10.65 13.74
N ALA A 379 5.82 11.49 13.44
CA ALA A 379 5.99 12.59 12.51
C ALA A 379 7.00 13.65 12.99
N LYS A 380 7.17 13.80 14.31
CA LYS A 380 8.16 14.69 14.91
C LYS A 380 9.58 14.09 14.92
N GLU A 381 9.70 12.80 15.24
CA GLU A 381 10.99 12.09 15.28
C GLU A 381 11.54 11.83 13.87
N GLU A 382 10.67 11.57 12.91
CA GLU A 382 11.01 11.19 11.54
C GLU A 382 10.46 12.20 10.52
N GLU A 383 10.57 13.49 10.85
CA GLU A 383 10.12 14.59 9.98
C GLU A 383 10.76 14.52 8.58
N LYS A 384 11.96 13.95 8.46
CA LYS A 384 12.67 13.67 7.20
C LYS A 384 12.81 12.18 6.87
N GLY A 385 12.09 11.32 7.59
CA GLY A 385 12.18 9.86 7.50
C GLY A 385 10.93 9.23 6.86
N VAL A 386 10.38 8.19 7.49
CA VAL A 386 9.24 7.43 6.94
C VAL A 386 8.01 8.31 6.72
N TYR A 387 7.75 9.26 7.63
CA TYR A 387 6.58 10.11 7.52
C TYR A 387 6.62 11.06 6.31
N LEU A 388 7.81 11.60 5.98
CA LEU A 388 7.99 12.42 4.78
C LEU A 388 7.72 11.63 3.50
N ASN A 389 8.27 10.41 3.42
CA ASN A 389 8.02 9.50 2.29
C ASN A 389 6.54 9.12 2.19
N PHE A 390 5.88 8.87 3.32
CA PHE A 390 4.44 8.61 3.36
C PHE A 390 3.65 9.79 2.80
N LEU A 391 3.91 11.02 3.26
CA LEU A 391 3.25 12.23 2.72
C LEU A 391 3.55 12.42 1.22
N ASN A 392 4.80 12.15 0.81
CA ASN A 392 5.20 12.19 -0.60
C ASN A 392 4.35 11.27 -1.47
N PHE A 393 4.11 10.03 -1.04
CA PHE A 393 3.28 9.10 -1.79
C PHE A 393 1.79 9.41 -1.70
N LEU A 394 1.29 9.81 -0.54
CA LEU A 394 -0.10 10.24 -0.37
C LEU A 394 -0.46 11.41 -1.29
N ILE A 395 0.43 12.39 -1.43
CA ILE A 395 0.25 13.52 -2.35
C ILE A 395 0.36 13.08 -3.81
N ASN A 396 1.25 12.13 -4.14
CA ASN A 396 1.38 11.61 -5.51
C ASN A 396 0.09 10.90 -5.94
N ASP A 397 -0.42 10.04 -5.06
CA ASP A 397 -1.65 9.30 -5.30
C ASP A 397 -2.84 10.26 -5.39
N SER A 398 -2.95 11.23 -4.48
CA SER A 398 -3.99 12.28 -4.53
C SER A 398 -3.99 13.03 -5.86
N ILE A 399 -2.81 13.46 -6.33
CA ILE A 399 -2.66 14.16 -7.62
C ILE A 399 -3.16 13.29 -8.76
N TYR A 400 -2.65 12.05 -8.84
CA TYR A 400 -2.98 11.13 -9.92
C TYR A 400 -4.46 10.76 -9.94
N LEU A 401 -5.00 10.27 -8.82
CA LEU A 401 -6.37 9.74 -8.74
C LEU A 401 -7.41 10.82 -9.02
N LEU A 402 -7.24 12.02 -8.46
CA LEU A 402 -8.16 13.13 -8.74
C LEU A 402 -8.04 13.63 -10.18
N ASP A 403 -6.83 13.80 -10.70
CA ASP A 403 -6.64 14.30 -12.07
C ASP A 403 -7.22 13.33 -13.10
N GLU A 404 -6.87 12.03 -12.99
CA GLU A 404 -7.39 10.98 -13.86
C GLU A 404 -8.93 10.92 -13.78
N SER A 405 -9.49 10.91 -12.56
CA SER A 405 -10.94 10.86 -12.39
C SER A 405 -11.65 12.08 -12.98
N LEU A 406 -11.13 13.30 -12.76
CA LEU A 406 -11.73 14.53 -13.28
C LEU A 406 -11.67 14.58 -14.81
N ASN A 407 -10.56 14.17 -15.42
CA ASN A 407 -10.43 14.10 -16.88
C ASN A 407 -11.37 13.05 -17.47
N LYS A 408 -11.45 11.87 -16.86
CA LYS A 408 -12.36 10.80 -17.30
C LYS A 408 -13.84 11.16 -17.15
N ILE A 409 -14.21 11.97 -16.15
CA ILE A 409 -15.57 12.53 -16.04
C ILE A 409 -15.91 13.40 -17.26
N LEU A 410 -14.95 14.20 -17.76
CA LEU A 410 -15.18 15.01 -18.96
C LEU A 410 -15.40 14.12 -20.18
N GLU A 411 -14.57 13.09 -20.38
CA GLU A 411 -14.72 12.13 -21.47
C GLU A 411 -16.03 11.34 -21.39
N LEU A 412 -16.44 10.91 -20.19
CA LEU A 412 -17.73 10.25 -19.96
C LEU A 412 -18.91 11.14 -20.39
N LYS A 413 -18.86 12.44 -20.08
CA LYS A 413 -19.90 13.39 -20.49
C LYS A 413 -19.97 13.58 -21.99
N GLU A 414 -18.83 13.51 -22.69
CA GLU A 414 -18.82 13.55 -24.15
C GLU A 414 -19.54 12.32 -24.72
N ILE A 415 -19.24 11.12 -24.20
CA ILE A 415 -19.96 9.90 -24.62
C ILE A 415 -21.45 9.98 -24.27
N GLU A 416 -21.83 10.47 -23.08
CA GLU A 416 -23.24 10.67 -22.72
C GLU A 416 -23.95 11.64 -23.67
N ALA A 417 -23.27 12.71 -24.10
CA ALA A 417 -23.82 13.68 -25.04
C ALA A 417 -23.98 13.07 -26.44
N GLU A 418 -23.01 12.27 -26.89
CA GLU A 418 -23.11 11.49 -28.13
C GLU A 418 -24.30 10.52 -28.09
N MET A 419 -24.49 9.81 -26.98
CA MET A 419 -25.60 8.87 -26.76
C MET A 419 -26.96 9.56 -26.69
N ALA A 420 -27.00 10.79 -26.13
CA ALA A 420 -28.24 11.58 -26.07
C ALA A 420 -28.71 12.05 -27.47
N ASN A 421 -27.80 12.17 -28.44
CA ASN A 421 -28.14 12.45 -29.83
C ASN A 421 -28.52 11.17 -30.59
N THR A 422 -29.73 10.66 -30.34
CA THR A 422 -30.24 9.40 -30.91
C THR A 422 -30.09 9.30 -32.43
N ILE A 423 -30.24 10.42 -33.15
CA ILE A 423 -30.16 10.44 -34.62
C ILE A 423 -28.73 10.16 -35.11
N GLU A 424 -27.71 10.81 -34.53
CA GLU A 424 -26.32 10.55 -34.89
C GLU A 424 -25.80 9.24 -34.31
N TRP A 425 -26.30 8.86 -33.13
CA TRP A 425 -25.97 7.60 -32.49
C TRP A 425 -26.42 6.40 -33.33
N GLU A 426 -27.68 6.38 -33.79
CA GLU A 426 -28.23 5.30 -34.62
C GLU A 426 -27.58 5.20 -36.01
N ARG A 427 -27.01 6.30 -36.52
CA ARG A 427 -26.24 6.30 -37.78
C ARG A 427 -24.91 5.55 -37.65
N ARG A 428 -24.40 5.36 -36.44
CA ARG A 428 -23.13 4.65 -36.24
C ARG A 428 -23.30 3.13 -36.42
N PRO A 429 -22.27 2.45 -36.97
CA PRO A 429 -22.26 0.99 -37.05
C PRO A 429 -22.52 0.34 -35.67
N PRO A 430 -23.26 -0.78 -35.60
CA PRO A 430 -23.53 -1.48 -34.35
C PRO A 430 -22.28 -1.82 -33.54
N GLN A 431 -21.19 -2.22 -34.21
CA GLN A 431 -19.90 -2.53 -33.58
C GLN A 431 -19.27 -1.32 -32.90
N GLU A 432 -19.35 -0.14 -33.51
CA GLU A 432 -18.80 1.09 -32.94
C GLU A 432 -19.61 1.51 -31.70
N ARG A 433 -20.94 1.35 -31.74
CA ARG A 433 -21.80 1.61 -30.57
C ARG A 433 -21.48 0.67 -29.41
N GLU A 434 -21.28 -0.62 -29.68
CA GLU A 434 -20.92 -1.60 -28.66
C GLU A 434 -19.57 -1.28 -28.02
N GLU A 435 -18.57 -0.92 -28.82
CA GLU A 435 -17.25 -0.54 -28.31
C GLU A 435 -17.32 0.74 -27.48
N ARG A 436 -18.07 1.76 -27.93
CA ARG A 436 -18.28 3.00 -27.15
C ARG A 436 -19.00 2.73 -25.82
N LEU A 437 -19.99 1.84 -25.79
CA LEU A 437 -20.68 1.43 -24.56
C LEU A 437 -19.73 0.66 -23.62
N ARG A 438 -18.88 -0.21 -24.17
CA ARG A 438 -17.86 -0.93 -23.39
C ARG A 438 -16.89 0.05 -22.74
N VAL A 439 -16.37 1.01 -23.50
CA VAL A 439 -15.48 2.06 -23.00
C VAL A 439 -16.18 2.91 -21.94
N PHE A 440 -17.45 3.28 -22.17
CA PHE A 440 -18.27 4.01 -21.19
C PHE A 440 -18.35 3.28 -19.84
N HIS A 441 -18.72 2.00 -19.84
CA HIS A 441 -18.82 1.21 -18.62
C HIS A 441 -17.46 0.96 -17.96
N GLN A 442 -16.41 0.80 -18.76
CA GLN A 442 -15.04 0.68 -18.24
C GLN A 442 -14.63 1.95 -17.49
N TRP A 443 -14.79 3.12 -18.11
CA TRP A 443 -14.46 4.40 -17.49
C TRP A 443 -15.36 4.71 -16.30
N GLU A 444 -16.64 4.34 -16.36
CA GLU A 444 -17.54 4.48 -15.21
C GLU A 444 -17.00 3.77 -13.96
N ASN A 445 -16.54 2.53 -14.12
CA ASN A 445 -15.97 1.75 -13.02
C ASN A 445 -14.64 2.33 -12.53
N ILE A 446 -13.77 2.78 -13.45
CA ILE A 446 -12.49 3.42 -13.11
C ILE A 446 -12.73 4.70 -12.30
N VAL A 447 -13.57 5.61 -12.80
CA VAL A 447 -13.87 6.87 -12.11
C VAL A 447 -14.46 6.62 -10.73
N ARG A 448 -15.42 5.68 -10.60
CA ARG A 448 -16.00 5.36 -9.29
C ARG A 448 -14.93 4.89 -8.30
N PHE A 449 -14.04 4.02 -8.74
CA PHE A 449 -12.99 3.47 -7.90
C PHE A 449 -11.94 4.52 -7.54
N ASP A 450 -11.37 5.21 -8.53
CA ASP A 450 -10.32 6.21 -8.33
C ASP A 450 -10.82 7.41 -7.50
N MET A 451 -12.07 7.84 -7.71
CA MET A 451 -12.68 8.91 -6.93
C MET A 451 -12.90 8.51 -5.47
N LYS A 452 -13.29 7.24 -5.21
CA LYS A 452 -13.41 6.74 -3.83
C LYS A 452 -12.07 6.88 -3.10
N LEU A 453 -11.00 6.39 -3.72
CA LEU A 453 -9.65 6.45 -3.18
C LEU A 453 -9.16 7.89 -2.98
N ALA A 454 -9.36 8.73 -3.99
CA ALA A 454 -9.03 10.15 -3.91
C ALA A 454 -9.69 10.86 -2.73
N ASN A 455 -10.97 10.59 -2.46
CA ASN A 455 -11.67 11.20 -1.33
C ASN A 455 -11.03 10.81 0.02
N GLU A 456 -10.55 9.57 0.13
CA GLU A 456 -9.90 9.07 1.34
C GLU A 456 -8.50 9.64 1.51
N ASP A 457 -7.71 9.72 0.45
CA ASP A 457 -6.38 10.33 0.49
C ASP A 457 -6.48 11.81 0.90
N VAL A 458 -7.43 12.55 0.33
CA VAL A 458 -7.73 13.94 0.71
C VAL A 458 -8.24 14.02 2.16
N GLY A 459 -9.04 13.06 2.61
CA GLY A 459 -9.47 12.94 4.00
C GLY A 459 -8.29 12.78 4.95
N MET A 460 -7.34 11.91 4.60
CA MET A 460 -6.11 11.67 5.33
C MET A 460 -5.21 12.91 5.38
N LEU A 461 -5.05 13.62 4.27
CA LEU A 461 -4.37 14.91 4.24
C LEU A 461 -5.05 15.93 5.18
N ALA A 462 -6.39 15.96 5.22
CA ALA A 462 -7.14 16.88 6.05
C ALA A 462 -6.95 16.65 7.55
N PHE A 463 -7.07 15.42 8.04
CA PHE A 463 -6.93 15.15 9.47
C PHE A 463 -5.48 15.16 9.93
N THR A 464 -4.52 14.71 9.11
CA THR A 464 -3.10 14.74 9.47
C THR A 464 -2.56 16.16 9.53
N SER A 465 -2.93 17.02 8.57
CA SER A 465 -2.51 18.43 8.53
C SER A 465 -3.01 19.24 9.73
N GLU A 466 -4.14 18.86 10.33
CA GLU A 466 -4.71 19.56 11.50
C GLU A 466 -3.72 19.66 12.66
N GLN A 467 -2.99 18.58 12.91
CA GLN A 467 -2.17 18.43 14.11
C GLN A 467 -0.69 18.20 13.82
N ILE A 468 -0.35 17.86 12.56
CA ILE A 468 1.01 17.59 12.09
C ILE A 468 1.31 18.46 10.85
N PRO A 469 1.27 19.81 10.95
CA PRO A 469 1.50 20.68 9.79
C PRO A 469 2.98 20.82 9.40
N ALA A 470 3.92 20.59 10.32
CA ALA A 470 5.36 20.87 10.10
C ALA A 470 5.97 20.16 8.88
N PRO A 471 5.72 18.86 8.63
CA PRO A 471 6.25 18.17 7.45
C PRO A 471 5.72 18.71 6.11
N PHE A 472 4.53 19.33 6.08
CA PHE A 472 3.98 19.99 4.88
C PHE A 472 4.71 21.30 4.55
N LEU A 473 5.38 21.90 5.54
CA LEU A 473 6.06 23.19 5.43
C LEU A 473 7.55 23.04 5.09
N LEU A 474 8.06 21.80 4.99
CA LEU A 474 9.43 21.54 4.57
C LEU A 474 9.68 22.07 3.15
N PRO A 475 10.88 22.60 2.84
CA PRO A 475 11.23 23.13 1.52
C PRO A 475 10.95 22.16 0.36
N GLU A 476 11.16 20.86 0.59
CA GLU A 476 10.95 19.78 -0.39
C GLU A 476 9.47 19.50 -0.67
N MET A 477 8.56 19.92 0.22
CA MET A 477 7.14 19.57 0.22
C MET A 477 6.22 20.76 -0.03
N VAL A 478 6.51 21.92 0.56
CA VAL A 478 5.59 23.06 0.64
C VAL A 478 5.10 23.56 -0.72
N GLU A 479 5.99 23.67 -1.70
CA GLU A 479 5.64 24.07 -3.06
C GLU A 479 4.75 23.02 -3.73
N ARG A 480 5.03 21.75 -3.50
CA ARG A 480 4.26 20.67 -4.11
C ARG A 480 2.85 20.57 -3.53
N VAL A 481 2.72 20.68 -2.21
CA VAL A 481 1.42 20.70 -1.54
C VAL A 481 0.61 21.91 -2.00
N ALA A 482 1.25 23.08 -2.07
CA ALA A 482 0.61 24.30 -2.58
C ALA A 482 0.11 24.14 -4.02
N SER A 483 0.95 23.62 -4.94
CA SER A 483 0.54 23.35 -6.33
C SER A 483 -0.61 22.35 -6.43
N MET A 484 -0.58 21.27 -5.66
CA MET A 484 -1.68 20.29 -5.62
C MET A 484 -2.99 20.95 -5.18
N LEU A 485 -2.95 21.67 -4.06
CA LEU A 485 -4.15 22.32 -3.53
C LEU A 485 -4.68 23.39 -4.49
N ASN A 486 -3.79 24.18 -5.11
CA ASN A 486 -4.16 25.21 -6.08
C ASN A 486 -4.82 24.58 -7.31
N TYR A 487 -4.25 23.48 -7.82
CA TYR A 487 -4.80 22.74 -8.93
C TYR A 487 -6.24 22.28 -8.66
N PHE A 488 -6.49 21.62 -7.52
CA PHE A 488 -7.83 21.17 -7.16
C PHE A 488 -8.79 22.31 -6.84
N LEU A 489 -8.31 23.39 -6.22
CA LEU A 489 -9.10 24.59 -6.02
C LEU A 489 -9.55 25.18 -7.36
N LEU A 490 -8.66 25.21 -8.37
CA LEU A 490 -8.96 25.69 -9.72
C LEU A 490 -10.02 24.82 -10.40
N GLN A 491 -9.90 23.49 -10.30
CA GLN A 491 -10.87 22.57 -10.89
C GLN A 491 -12.26 22.70 -10.24
N LEU A 492 -12.32 22.80 -8.90
CA LEU A 492 -13.58 22.80 -8.15
C LEU A 492 -14.26 24.17 -8.07
N ALA A 493 -13.49 25.26 -8.03
CA ALA A 493 -14.01 26.62 -7.85
C ALA A 493 -13.82 27.55 -9.06
N GLY A 494 -12.95 27.17 -10.01
CA GLY A 494 -12.63 27.95 -11.20
C GLY A 494 -13.65 27.82 -12.33
N PRO A 495 -13.31 28.31 -13.53
CA PRO A 495 -14.22 28.36 -14.67
C PRO A 495 -14.67 26.97 -15.15
N GLN A 496 -13.79 25.96 -15.03
CA GLN A 496 -14.05 24.58 -15.44
C GLN A 496 -15.04 23.84 -14.51
N ARG A 497 -15.41 24.38 -13.34
CA ARG A 497 -16.36 23.70 -12.44
C ARG A 497 -17.70 23.33 -13.10
N LYS A 498 -18.13 24.11 -14.10
CA LYS A 498 -19.39 23.87 -14.83
C LYS A 498 -19.28 22.66 -15.75
N SER A 499 -18.11 22.40 -16.34
CA SER A 499 -17.90 21.20 -17.17
C SER A 499 -17.88 19.94 -16.32
N LEU A 500 -17.51 20.03 -15.04
CA LEU A 500 -17.53 18.91 -14.08
C LEU A 500 -18.90 18.61 -13.45
N THR A 501 -19.97 19.33 -13.83
CA THR A 501 -21.32 19.02 -13.30
C THR A 501 -21.89 17.76 -13.96
N VAL A 502 -22.11 16.71 -13.16
CA VAL A 502 -22.67 15.40 -13.59
C VAL A 502 -24.11 15.26 -13.10
N LYS A 503 -24.96 14.51 -13.84
CA LYS A 503 -26.37 14.30 -13.49
C LYS A 503 -26.55 13.55 -12.17
N ASP A 504 -25.75 12.50 -11.97
CA ASP A 504 -25.74 11.67 -10.77
C ASP A 504 -24.29 11.56 -10.24
N PRO A 505 -23.84 12.52 -9.41
CA PRO A 505 -22.47 12.52 -8.88
C PRO A 505 -22.20 11.36 -7.92
N GLU A 506 -23.23 10.88 -7.22
CA GLU A 506 -23.09 9.81 -6.21
C GLU A 506 -22.72 8.48 -6.87
N LYS A 507 -23.24 8.21 -8.08
CA LYS A 507 -22.86 7.07 -8.91
C LYS A 507 -21.35 6.93 -9.14
N TYR A 508 -20.63 8.04 -9.11
CA TYR A 508 -19.19 8.12 -9.34
C TYR A 508 -18.39 8.37 -8.05
N GLU A 509 -19.02 8.32 -6.87
CA GLU A 509 -18.45 8.77 -5.60
C GLU A 509 -17.92 10.22 -5.64
N PHE A 510 -18.35 11.02 -6.62
CA PHE A 510 -17.87 12.38 -6.83
C PHE A 510 -18.63 13.35 -5.94
N LYS A 511 -17.99 13.76 -4.84
CA LYS A 511 -18.56 14.65 -3.82
C LYS A 511 -17.85 16.02 -3.84
N PRO A 512 -17.99 16.83 -4.91
CA PRO A 512 -17.21 18.07 -5.12
C PRO A 512 -17.37 19.09 -3.99
N LYS A 513 -18.55 19.14 -3.37
CA LYS A 513 -18.82 20.02 -2.22
C LYS A 513 -18.00 19.63 -1.00
N GLN A 514 -17.88 18.32 -0.73
CA GLN A 514 -17.11 17.80 0.40
C GLN A 514 -15.61 17.95 0.13
N LEU A 515 -15.15 17.61 -1.07
CA LEU A 515 -13.78 17.81 -1.51
C LEU A 515 -13.36 19.28 -1.36
N LEU A 516 -14.18 20.24 -1.82
CA LEU A 516 -13.87 21.66 -1.67
C LEU A 516 -13.75 22.08 -0.19
N LYS A 517 -14.61 21.56 0.70
CA LYS A 517 -14.50 21.80 2.14
C LYS A 517 -13.19 21.25 2.71
N GLN A 518 -12.81 20.02 2.34
CA GLN A 518 -11.57 19.39 2.80
C GLN A 518 -10.34 20.13 2.29
N ILE A 519 -10.29 20.49 1.00
CA ILE A 519 -9.18 21.26 0.40
C ILE A 519 -9.01 22.60 1.11
N ALA A 520 -10.09 23.36 1.33
CA ALA A 520 -10.03 24.62 2.07
C ALA A 520 -9.59 24.43 3.53
N THR A 521 -9.99 23.32 4.15
CA THR A 521 -9.57 22.95 5.51
C THR A 521 -8.07 22.65 5.56
N ILE A 522 -7.52 21.91 4.59
CA ILE A 522 -6.07 21.61 4.49
C ILE A 522 -5.26 22.91 4.36
N TYR A 523 -5.69 23.85 3.50
CA TYR A 523 -5.05 25.17 3.39
C TYR A 523 -4.96 25.88 4.76
N VAL A 524 -6.07 25.88 5.50
CA VAL A 524 -6.14 26.53 6.82
C VAL A 524 -5.27 25.80 7.84
N HIS A 525 -5.29 24.47 7.88
CA HIS A 525 -4.48 23.66 8.78
C HIS A 525 -2.99 23.91 8.60
N ILE A 526 -2.50 23.88 7.35
CA ILE A 526 -1.09 24.16 7.04
C ILE A 526 -0.74 25.61 7.42
N SER A 527 -1.59 26.58 7.08
CA SER A 527 -1.41 28.00 7.44
C SER A 527 -1.35 28.24 8.95
N ARG A 528 -2.11 27.49 9.76
CA ARG A 528 -2.05 27.56 11.24
C ARG A 528 -0.70 27.09 11.78
N GLY A 529 -0.11 26.09 11.14
CA GLY A 529 1.22 25.59 11.49
C GLY A 529 2.38 26.44 10.96
N ASP A 530 2.12 27.32 9.99
CA ASP A 530 3.14 28.11 9.29
C ASP A 530 3.59 29.31 10.12
N LYS A 531 4.69 29.12 10.85
CA LYS A 531 5.32 30.18 11.66
C LYS A 531 6.20 31.12 10.84
N GLU A 532 6.71 30.67 9.70
CA GLU A 532 7.70 31.38 8.89
C GLU A 532 7.08 32.06 7.66
N ALA A 533 5.77 31.92 7.46
CA ALA A 533 5.03 32.42 6.30
C ALA A 533 5.56 31.88 4.96
N VAL A 534 6.08 30.64 4.97
CA VAL A 534 6.60 29.98 3.76
C VAL A 534 5.48 29.47 2.85
N PHE A 535 4.32 29.12 3.41
CA PHE A 535 3.20 28.55 2.66
C PHE A 535 2.48 29.57 1.78
N PRO A 536 2.16 30.81 2.23
CA PRO A 536 1.65 31.87 1.36
C PRO A 536 2.53 32.12 0.13
N ALA A 537 3.85 32.15 0.31
CA ALA A 537 4.80 32.34 -0.78
C ALA A 537 4.78 31.16 -1.78
N ALA A 538 4.72 29.92 -1.28
CA ALA A 538 4.57 28.73 -2.10
C ALA A 538 3.26 28.71 -2.89
N ILE A 539 2.15 29.15 -2.28
CA ILE A 539 0.84 29.29 -2.97
C ILE A 539 0.93 30.26 -4.14
N SER A 540 1.55 31.43 -3.94
CA SER A 540 1.66 32.46 -4.98
C SER A 540 2.66 32.12 -6.08
N LYS A 541 3.67 31.29 -5.79
CA LYS A 541 4.71 30.89 -6.75
C LYS A 541 4.16 30.03 -7.89
N ASP A 542 3.06 29.32 -7.66
CA ASP A 542 2.43 28.46 -8.66
C ASP A 542 1.62 29.27 -9.69
N GLY A 543 2.32 29.82 -10.67
CA GLY A 543 1.73 30.63 -11.74
C GLY A 543 0.77 29.88 -12.69
N ARG A 544 0.63 28.55 -12.57
CA ARG A 544 -0.28 27.76 -13.43
C ARG A 544 -1.71 27.75 -12.90
N ALA A 545 -1.88 27.62 -11.60
CA ALA A 545 -3.19 27.47 -10.98
C ALA A 545 -3.56 28.58 -9.99
N TYR A 546 -2.60 29.31 -9.44
CA TYR A 546 -2.88 30.42 -8.53
C TYR A 546 -3.58 31.60 -9.24
N ASN A 547 -4.64 32.11 -8.60
CA ASN A 547 -5.31 33.34 -9.00
C ASN A 547 -6.02 33.97 -7.79
N ASP A 548 -5.76 35.24 -7.50
CA ASP A 548 -6.39 36.01 -6.41
C ASP A 548 -7.93 35.87 -6.36
N GLN A 549 -8.58 35.90 -7.53
CA GLN A 549 -10.04 35.84 -7.65
C GLN A 549 -10.60 34.45 -7.35
N LEU A 550 -9.78 33.41 -7.47
CA LEU A 550 -10.17 32.02 -7.24
C LEU A 550 -10.49 31.79 -5.76
N PHE A 551 -9.68 32.33 -4.84
CA PHE A 551 -9.91 32.22 -3.40
C PHE A 551 -11.23 32.88 -2.97
N ALA A 552 -11.52 34.08 -3.49
CA ALA A 552 -12.79 34.74 -3.24
C ALA A 552 -13.98 33.96 -3.81
N SER A 553 -13.82 33.38 -5.00
CA SER A 553 -14.84 32.53 -5.63
C SER A 553 -15.09 31.25 -4.82
N ALA A 554 -14.02 30.58 -4.38
CA ALA A 554 -14.09 29.40 -3.53
C ALA A 554 -14.77 29.70 -2.18
N ALA A 555 -14.40 30.80 -1.52
CA ALA A 555 -15.03 31.24 -0.28
C ALA A 555 -16.54 31.48 -0.42
N ASN A 556 -16.96 32.09 -1.53
CA ASN A 556 -18.39 32.28 -1.83
C ASN A 556 -19.13 30.96 -2.04
N ILE A 557 -18.50 29.97 -2.69
CA ILE A 557 -19.07 28.63 -2.85
C ILE A 557 -19.16 27.95 -1.47
N LEU A 558 -18.09 28.00 -0.67
CA LEU A 558 -18.02 27.43 0.69
C LEU A 558 -19.14 27.98 1.58
N TRP A 559 -19.39 29.30 1.55
CA TRP A 559 -20.52 29.92 2.25
C TRP A 559 -21.88 29.34 1.80
N ARG A 560 -22.10 29.16 0.50
CA ARG A 560 -23.36 28.62 -0.05
C ARG A 560 -23.60 27.16 0.28
N ILE A 561 -22.53 26.35 0.41
CA ILE A 561 -22.63 24.91 0.72
C ILE A 561 -22.55 24.63 2.23
N GLY A 562 -22.60 25.66 3.08
CA GLY A 562 -22.54 25.53 4.54
C GLY A 562 -21.17 25.02 5.03
N GLY A 563 -20.09 25.62 4.57
CA GLY A 563 -18.76 25.45 5.17
C GLY A 563 -18.66 26.12 6.54
N ASP A 564 -17.69 25.70 7.35
CA ASP A 564 -17.42 26.31 8.66
C ASP A 564 -17.01 27.80 8.49
N PRO A 565 -17.76 28.76 9.08
CA PRO A 565 -17.44 30.19 9.00
C PRO A 565 -16.01 30.53 9.46
N GLN A 566 -15.47 29.80 10.45
CA GLN A 566 -14.13 30.04 10.96
C GLN A 566 -13.06 29.62 9.94
N ILE A 567 -13.23 28.44 9.34
CA ILE A 567 -12.35 27.97 8.25
C ILE A 567 -12.40 28.94 7.07
N ILE A 568 -13.59 29.40 6.66
CA ILE A 568 -13.72 30.34 5.53
C ILE A 568 -13.01 31.68 5.82
N LYS A 569 -13.14 32.19 7.06
CA LYS A 569 -12.47 33.42 7.48
C LYS A 569 -10.95 33.27 7.43
N GLU A 570 -10.41 32.20 7.99
CA GLU A 570 -8.96 31.95 7.99
C GLU A 570 -8.43 31.66 6.58
N PHE A 571 -9.20 30.98 5.75
CA PHE A 571 -8.89 30.76 4.34
C PHE A 571 -8.75 32.08 3.56
N MET A 572 -9.65 33.04 3.81
CA MET A 572 -9.56 34.38 3.21
C MET A 572 -8.38 35.21 3.77
N GLN A 573 -8.02 35.01 5.04
CA GLN A 573 -6.81 35.63 5.60
C GLN A 573 -5.54 35.10 4.93
N LEU A 574 -5.47 33.78 4.69
CA LEU A 574 -4.39 33.16 3.94
C LEU A 574 -4.33 33.71 2.50
N ALA A 575 -5.47 33.85 1.82
CA ALA A 575 -5.53 34.44 0.50
C ALA A 575 -4.94 35.87 0.47
N GLY A 576 -5.22 36.68 1.48
CA GLY A 576 -4.60 38.00 1.64
C GLY A 576 -3.08 37.94 1.81
N LYS A 577 -2.57 36.99 2.60
CA LYS A 577 -1.12 36.77 2.76
C LYS A 577 -0.46 36.29 1.46
N ALA A 578 -1.11 35.36 0.73
CA ALA A 578 -0.60 34.86 -0.54
C ALA A 578 -0.53 35.97 -1.60
N LYS A 579 -1.54 36.84 -1.64
CA LYS A 579 -1.52 38.03 -2.51
C LYS A 579 -0.37 38.99 -2.18
N ALA A 580 -0.13 39.24 -0.89
CA ALA A 580 1.01 40.06 -0.46
C ALA A 580 2.34 39.42 -0.88
N ALA A 581 2.50 38.12 -0.64
CA ALA A 581 3.68 37.36 -1.05
C ALA A 581 3.88 37.35 -2.57
N ALA A 582 2.81 37.30 -3.37
CA ALA A 582 2.87 37.42 -4.83
C ALA A 582 3.42 38.79 -5.25
N SER A 583 2.95 39.88 -4.63
CA SER A 583 3.45 41.23 -4.89
C SER A 583 4.92 41.36 -4.51
N GLU A 584 5.31 40.87 -3.32
CA GLU A 584 6.69 40.89 -2.85
C GLU A 584 7.62 40.07 -3.77
N ALA A 585 7.16 38.93 -4.28
CA ALA A 585 7.92 38.10 -5.21
C ALA A 585 8.14 38.80 -6.55
N MET A 586 7.11 39.46 -7.11
CA MET A 586 7.24 40.26 -8.34
C MET A 586 8.23 41.42 -8.13
N ASP A 587 8.16 42.10 -6.99
CA ASP A 587 9.10 43.17 -6.65
C ASP A 587 10.53 42.64 -6.52
N ALA A 588 10.71 41.46 -5.92
CA ALA A 588 12.00 40.79 -5.76
C ALA A 588 12.60 40.31 -7.09
N GLU A 589 11.79 39.73 -7.98
CA GLU A 589 12.22 39.33 -9.32
C GLU A 589 12.65 40.55 -10.14
N ALA A 590 11.89 41.66 -10.05
CA ALA A 590 12.26 42.93 -10.65
C ALA A 590 13.54 43.55 -10.05
N ILE A 591 13.95 43.17 -8.82
CA ILE A 591 15.25 43.56 -8.25
C ILE A 591 16.39 42.73 -8.85
N LEU A 592 16.17 41.42 -8.99
CA LEU A 592 17.22 40.47 -9.38
C LEU A 592 17.61 40.61 -10.84
N GLY A 593 16.66 40.96 -11.71
CA GLY A 593 16.91 41.12 -13.15
C GLY A 593 17.38 39.81 -13.80
N ASP A 594 18.25 39.90 -14.80
CA ASP A 594 18.79 38.73 -15.49
C ASP A 594 19.76 37.96 -14.57
N ILE A 595 19.35 36.74 -14.20
CA ILE A 595 20.13 35.84 -13.35
C ILE A 595 21.09 35.01 -14.23
N PRO A 596 22.39 34.96 -13.93
CA PRO A 596 23.33 34.07 -14.63
C PRO A 596 22.90 32.60 -14.61
N ASP A 597 23.01 31.92 -15.75
CA ASP A 597 22.60 30.51 -15.90
C ASP A 597 23.25 29.57 -14.89
N GLU A 598 24.49 29.85 -14.46
CA GLU A 598 25.23 29.07 -13.47
C GLU A 598 24.63 29.11 -12.05
N PHE A 599 23.77 30.10 -11.76
CA PHE A 599 23.05 30.22 -10.48
C PHE A 599 21.65 29.59 -10.53
N LEU A 600 21.20 29.18 -11.71
CA LEU A 600 19.89 28.59 -11.92
C LEU A 600 19.93 27.07 -11.71
N ASP A 601 18.89 26.57 -11.05
CA ASP A 601 18.66 25.15 -10.92
C ASP A 601 18.41 24.52 -12.31
N PRO A 602 19.09 23.42 -12.67
CA PRO A 602 19.00 22.83 -14.00
C PRO A 602 17.64 22.19 -14.32
N ILE A 603 16.78 21.94 -13.32
CA ILE A 603 15.45 21.34 -13.50
C ILE A 603 14.37 22.42 -13.40
N GLN A 604 14.43 23.26 -12.37
CA GLN A 604 13.41 24.26 -12.09
C GLN A 604 13.65 25.60 -12.80
N TYR A 605 14.87 25.85 -13.30
CA TYR A 605 15.28 27.14 -13.87
C TYR A 605 14.99 28.33 -12.94
N THR A 606 15.17 28.11 -11.63
CA THR A 606 15.03 29.16 -10.61
C THR A 606 16.33 29.31 -9.83
N LEU A 607 16.55 30.47 -9.19
CA LEU A 607 17.76 30.72 -8.41
C LEU A 607 17.94 29.67 -7.31
N MET A 608 19.07 28.97 -7.31
CA MET A 608 19.41 27.99 -6.27
C MET A 608 19.61 28.69 -4.91
N LYS A 609 19.08 28.10 -3.83
CA LYS A 609 19.22 28.62 -2.46
C LYS A 609 20.24 27.83 -1.65
N ASP A 610 20.30 26.52 -1.88
CA ASP A 610 21.24 25.61 -1.25
C ASP A 610 21.83 24.64 -2.29
N PRO A 611 22.77 25.12 -3.12
CA PRO A 611 23.33 24.33 -4.21
C PRO A 611 24.14 23.12 -3.69
N VAL A 612 23.88 21.94 -4.26
CA VAL A 612 24.56 20.68 -3.98
C VAL A 612 25.03 20.01 -5.27
N ILE A 613 26.18 19.34 -5.19
CA ILE A 613 26.82 18.64 -6.31
C ILE A 613 26.45 17.17 -6.25
N LEU A 614 25.96 16.65 -7.37
CA LEU A 614 25.70 15.22 -7.56
C LEU A 614 27.03 14.47 -7.81
N PRO A 615 27.29 13.36 -7.12
CA PRO A 615 28.60 12.69 -7.16
C PRO A 615 28.93 12.08 -8.52
N SER A 616 27.93 11.57 -9.25
CA SER A 616 28.13 10.87 -10.53
C SER A 616 28.06 11.82 -11.73
N SER A 617 26.98 12.59 -11.87
CA SER A 617 26.80 13.55 -12.98
C SER A 617 27.64 14.82 -12.84
N LYS A 618 28.10 15.15 -11.61
CA LYS A 618 28.79 16.40 -11.27
C LYS A 618 27.97 17.66 -11.53
N VAL A 619 26.67 17.52 -11.78
CA VAL A 619 25.74 18.63 -11.94
C VAL A 619 25.47 19.24 -10.56
N THR A 620 25.41 20.57 -10.49
CA THR A 620 24.96 21.28 -9.29
C THR A 620 23.46 21.53 -9.40
N ILE A 621 22.72 21.22 -8.34
CA ILE A 621 21.26 21.31 -8.26
C ILE A 621 20.87 21.85 -6.89
N ASP A 622 19.71 22.48 -6.75
CA ASP A 622 19.22 22.96 -5.46
C ASP A 622 18.83 21.77 -4.56
N ARG A 623 19.24 21.78 -3.28
CA ARG A 623 19.02 20.67 -2.36
C ARG A 623 17.55 20.23 -2.27
N PRO A 624 16.56 21.14 -2.12
CA PRO A 624 15.16 20.74 -2.02
C PRO A 624 14.66 20.02 -3.29
N VAL A 625 15.16 20.42 -4.46
CA VAL A 625 14.79 19.84 -5.76
C VAL A 625 15.29 18.41 -5.86
N ILE A 626 16.55 18.14 -5.52
CA ILE A 626 17.07 16.77 -5.55
C ILE A 626 16.49 15.89 -4.45
N ILE A 627 16.27 16.41 -3.23
CA ILE A 627 15.65 15.59 -2.18
C ILE A 627 14.23 15.18 -2.61
N ARG A 628 13.46 16.08 -3.22
CA ARG A 628 12.14 15.75 -3.78
C ARG A 628 12.20 14.63 -4.82
N HIS A 629 13.22 14.63 -5.69
CA HIS A 629 13.44 13.52 -6.62
C HIS A 629 13.72 12.22 -5.86
N LEU A 630 14.63 12.26 -4.87
CA LEU A 630 15.03 11.11 -4.06
C LEU A 630 13.91 10.50 -3.20
N LEU A 631 12.88 11.29 -2.83
CA LEU A 631 11.67 10.78 -2.16
C LEU A 631 10.85 9.85 -3.05
N SER A 632 10.99 9.96 -4.38
CA SER A 632 10.27 9.12 -5.35
C SER A 632 11.18 8.10 -6.04
N ASP A 633 12.44 8.45 -6.29
CA ASP A 633 13.39 7.62 -7.03
C ASP A 633 14.81 7.84 -6.50
N SER A 634 15.46 6.78 -6.01
CA SER A 634 16.82 6.82 -5.45
C SER A 634 17.91 6.81 -6.53
N THR A 635 17.77 7.67 -7.53
CA THR A 635 18.71 7.80 -8.64
C THR A 635 19.10 9.26 -8.91
N ASP A 636 20.15 9.44 -9.70
CA ASP A 636 20.53 10.74 -10.25
C ASP A 636 19.65 11.03 -11.48
N PRO A 637 18.94 12.18 -11.52
CA PRO A 637 17.96 12.47 -12.57
C PRO A 637 18.58 12.64 -13.96
N PHE A 638 19.90 12.85 -14.06
CA PHE A 638 20.59 13.09 -15.33
C PHE A 638 21.19 11.83 -15.94
N ASN A 639 21.61 10.86 -15.12
CA ASN A 639 22.29 9.65 -15.60
C ASN A 639 21.71 8.32 -15.04
N ARG A 640 20.70 8.39 -14.17
CA ARG A 640 20.00 7.26 -13.53
C ARG A 640 20.88 6.35 -12.68
N SER A 641 22.07 6.81 -12.29
CA SER A 641 22.93 6.09 -11.34
C SER A 641 22.34 6.16 -9.93
N HIS A 642 22.59 5.13 -9.11
CA HIS A 642 22.10 5.10 -7.73
C HIS A 642 22.60 6.30 -6.92
N LEU A 643 21.69 7.01 -6.27
CA LEU A 643 21.97 8.21 -5.49
C LEU A 643 21.15 8.20 -4.19
N THR A 644 21.76 8.59 -3.09
CA THR A 644 21.10 8.77 -1.79
C THR A 644 21.39 10.15 -1.24
N GLN A 645 20.54 10.62 -0.32
CA GLN A 645 20.66 11.96 0.25
C GLN A 645 22.02 12.20 0.94
N ASP A 646 22.60 11.17 1.55
CA ASP A 646 23.89 11.24 2.25
C ASP A 646 25.08 11.39 1.30
N MET A 647 24.89 11.08 0.01
CA MET A 647 25.92 11.22 -1.02
C MET A 647 26.01 12.65 -1.60
N LEU A 648 25.08 13.55 -1.24
CA LEU A 648 25.02 14.91 -1.77
C LEU A 648 26.14 15.77 -1.18
N ILE A 649 26.95 16.38 -2.05
CA ILE A 649 28.10 17.20 -1.64
C ILE A 649 27.68 18.68 -1.65
N PRO A 650 27.74 19.43 -0.53
CA PRO A 650 27.40 20.85 -0.51
C PRO A 650 28.32 21.69 -1.41
N ASN A 651 27.76 22.56 -2.26
CA ASN A 651 28.54 23.52 -3.07
C ASN A 651 28.61 24.88 -2.35
N THR A 652 29.42 24.97 -1.30
CA THR A 652 29.52 26.18 -0.46
C THR A 652 30.07 27.38 -1.22
N GLU A 653 30.93 27.16 -2.22
CA GLU A 653 31.50 28.22 -3.04
C GLU A 653 30.44 28.89 -3.92
N LEU A 654 29.66 28.09 -4.67
CA LEU A 654 28.59 28.62 -5.50
C LEU A 654 27.52 29.31 -4.65
N LYS A 655 27.21 28.77 -3.46
CA LYS A 655 26.28 29.40 -2.53
C LYS A 655 26.72 30.82 -2.15
N LEU A 656 27.99 31.02 -1.83
CA LEU A 656 28.53 32.35 -1.52
C LEU A 656 28.48 33.30 -2.73
N GLN A 657 28.74 32.79 -3.94
CA GLN A 657 28.64 33.57 -5.17
C GLN A 657 27.19 34.02 -5.43
N ILE A 658 26.21 33.14 -5.23
CA ILE A 658 24.78 33.45 -5.34
C ILE A 658 24.38 34.50 -4.30
N GLU A 659 24.79 34.34 -3.05
CA GLU A 659 24.50 35.29 -1.97
C GLU A 659 25.09 36.68 -2.26
N GLU A 660 26.31 36.75 -2.80
CA GLU A 660 26.93 38.01 -3.20
C GLU A 660 26.24 38.64 -4.41
N PHE A 661 25.84 37.84 -5.40
CA PHE A 661 25.04 38.31 -6.54
C PHE A 661 23.73 38.96 -6.08
N VAL A 662 22.96 38.26 -5.23
CA VAL A 662 21.70 38.79 -4.67
C VAL A 662 21.94 40.09 -3.92
N ARG A 663 22.98 40.16 -3.08
CA ARG A 663 23.35 41.36 -2.33
C ARG A 663 23.72 42.52 -3.26
N SER A 664 24.48 42.25 -4.32
CA SER A 664 24.91 43.26 -5.29
C SER A 664 23.72 43.88 -6.02
N GLN A 665 22.74 43.08 -6.45
CA GLN A 665 21.55 43.57 -7.15
C GLN A 665 20.64 44.39 -6.22
N GLN A 666 20.45 43.93 -4.98
CA GLN A 666 19.73 44.69 -3.96
C GLN A 666 20.39 46.05 -3.68
N SER A 667 21.73 46.10 -3.64
CA SER A 667 22.46 47.36 -3.42
C SER A 667 22.32 48.33 -4.60
N ARG A 668 22.44 47.84 -5.85
CA ARG A 668 22.30 48.67 -7.06
C ARG A 668 20.95 49.34 -7.14
N LYS A 669 19.87 48.64 -6.78
CA LYS A 669 18.52 49.23 -6.78
C LYS A 669 18.33 50.25 -5.65
N ARG A 670 18.93 50.05 -4.48
CA ARG A 670 18.90 51.07 -3.40
C ARG A 670 19.61 52.36 -3.85
N THR A 671 20.79 52.24 -4.46
CA THR A 671 21.51 53.42 -4.99
C THR A 671 20.73 54.09 -6.13
N ALA A 672 20.07 53.32 -7.00
CA ALA A 672 19.22 53.87 -8.07
C ALA A 672 17.97 54.59 -7.53
N ALA A 673 17.30 54.03 -6.51
CA ALA A 673 16.15 54.66 -5.86
C ALA A 673 16.53 55.94 -5.10
N GLU A 674 17.73 56.00 -4.50
CA GLU A 674 18.24 57.22 -3.86
C GLU A 674 18.59 58.32 -4.87
N SER A 675 19.02 57.96 -6.10
CA SER A 675 19.27 58.94 -7.16
C SER A 675 18.00 59.52 -7.80
N GLU A 676 16.89 58.78 -7.83
CA GLU A 676 15.60 59.26 -8.38
C GLU A 676 14.84 60.20 -7.44
N ILE A 677 15.12 60.17 -6.13
CA ILE A 677 14.50 61.07 -5.13
C ILE A 677 15.25 62.43 -5.05
N GLY A 678 16.39 62.57 -5.75
CA GLY A 678 17.31 63.70 -5.66
C GLY A 678 17.13 64.85 -6.66
N GLU A 679 16.18 64.80 -7.60
CA GLU A 679 15.89 65.93 -8.49
C GLU A 679 14.70 66.76 -7.97
N PRO A 680 14.93 67.95 -7.36
CA PRO A 680 13.86 68.92 -7.17
C PRO A 680 13.51 69.51 -8.54
N ASP A 681 12.25 69.34 -8.93
CA ASP A 681 11.63 69.97 -10.10
C ASP A 681 11.86 71.49 -10.03
N GLY A 682 12.84 71.97 -10.79
CA GLY A 682 13.23 73.36 -10.86
C GLY A 682 12.24 74.16 -11.69
N THR A 683 11.14 74.59 -11.07
CA THR A 683 10.30 75.67 -11.60
C THR A 683 11.08 76.98 -11.54
N ALA A 684 11.72 77.33 -12.65
CA ALA A 684 12.24 78.68 -12.87
C ALA A 684 11.08 79.63 -13.16
N ASP A 685 10.71 80.43 -12.15
CA ASP A 685 9.96 81.67 -12.32
C ASP A 685 10.77 82.64 -13.21
N MET A 686 10.17 83.07 -14.32
CA MET A 686 10.54 84.31 -15.00
C MET A 686 9.37 85.28 -14.95
N VAL A 687 9.47 86.24 -14.03
CA VAL A 687 8.77 87.53 -14.03
C VAL A 687 9.83 88.61 -13.85
N GLU A 688 10.32 89.14 -14.97
CA GLU A 688 10.34 90.57 -15.38
C GLU A 688 11.17 90.75 -16.65
#